data_AF-A0AAX6SP64-F1
#
_entry.id   AF-A0AAX6SP64-F1
#
_cell.length_a   1.000
_cell.length_b   1.000
_cell.length_c   1.000
_cell.angle_alpha   90.00
_cell.angle_beta   90.00
_cell.angle_gamma   90.00
#
_symmetry.space_group_name_H-M   'P 1'
#
loop_
_entity.id
_entity.type
_entity.pdbx_description
1 polymer ?
#
loop_
_entity_poly.entity_id
_entity_poly.type
_entity_poly.pdbx_seq_one_letter_code
_entity_poly.pdbx_strand_id
1 'polypeptide(L)'
;MGRGSLRAPGLAVPRWLLSLLLLSRGPVSGAWLLPGNTSGEPVTTPWVLDGQPWLTIVLKEPISTLDSGLVALEAEGQEFLLELEKNHRLLAAGYTETHYSQDGQPVVLVPNHMDHCHYHGRVRGFPNSSVMLSTCSGMRGLIRLNSNASYYLQPWPPGDPEDLSTHRTFRMERLLTWKGTCSYSDPEDKGGMARLRPAPQSRERREAPRGQRYLELYVVADHSLYLTQHRNLNHTKERLLEVASYVDQILRTLDIQVVLTGLEVWTEQDHSRVTPDANATLWDFLKWRRGLWARRPHDSAQLLTGCTFRGATVGLAPVEGMCRAESSGGVSTDHSELPIGAAATMAHEIGHSLGLSHDLDGCCVEAAAEQGGCIMAAATGHPFPRLFSACSRRQLRAFFRKGGGACLYNAPDPGLQIPPTRCGNGFVEAGEECDCGSEQKCPDPCCFAHNCSLHAGAQCAHGDCCARCLLKPAGSPCRQAAGDCDLPEFCTGSSPHCPPDVYLLDGLPCAGGQGYCLDGACPTLEQQCAQLWGPGSRPAPEACFQLVNPAGDATGNCGQDGSGRFLPCAQRDTQCGKLQCQGGEPSPLVPHILPVESTLHLDGHQVACRAALVIPDAQLDLLDLGLVEPGTQCGPRMVCQDRRCQNTSSQELERCLTTCHNHGVCNSNHNCHCSPGWAPPFCDKPGFGGSVDSGPVHPENGDTFLLAVLFSFLLPLLPGVGLAWCYFRLPGLHLQRCPGGYRRDQECSGPKDGPLRNHSLGGIYLVQLGSVAIGDPQPLDPENSAQVQQSP
;
A
#
# COMPACT_ATOMS: atom_id res chain seq x y z
N MET A 1 -100.43 0.89 14.07
CA MET A 1 -100.35 0.65 15.53
C MET A 1 -98.87 0.50 15.90
N GLY A 2 -98.41 0.93 17.08
CA GLY A 2 -96.99 1.33 17.26
C GLY A 2 -96.24 0.76 18.47
N ARG A 3 -95.06 1.36 18.72
CA ARG A 3 -94.04 1.08 19.77
C ARG A 3 -93.32 -0.28 19.63
N GLY A 4 -91.99 -0.42 19.72
CA GLY A 4 -90.94 0.53 20.10
C GLY A 4 -89.85 -0.18 20.92
N SER A 5 -88.60 -0.12 20.43
CA SER A 5 -87.32 -0.32 21.15
C SER A 5 -87.00 -1.67 21.81
N LEU A 6 -85.85 -2.25 21.42
CA LEU A 6 -84.73 -2.51 22.32
C LEU A 6 -83.42 -2.74 21.52
N ARG A 7 -82.28 -2.29 22.06
CA ARG A 7 -80.96 -2.32 21.41
C ARG A 7 -80.13 -3.53 21.85
N ALA A 8 -79.34 -4.07 20.92
CA ALA A 8 -78.06 -4.73 21.22
C ALA A 8 -77.11 -4.57 20.00
N PRO A 9 -75.89 -4.05 20.17
CA PRO A 9 -74.81 -4.17 19.18
C PRO A 9 -73.93 -5.39 19.49
N GLY A 10 -73.24 -6.02 18.55
CA GLY A 10 -73.14 -5.67 17.13
C GLY A 10 -71.75 -6.03 16.61
N LEU A 11 -71.59 -7.24 16.08
CA LEU A 11 -70.36 -7.77 15.50
C LEU A 11 -70.68 -8.28 14.09
N ALA A 12 -70.28 -7.56 13.05
CA ALA A 12 -70.31 -8.05 11.67
C ALA A 12 -69.43 -7.21 10.73
N VAL A 13 -68.71 -7.90 9.85
CA VAL A 13 -67.96 -7.37 8.71
C VAL A 13 -68.95 -6.93 7.62
N PRO A 14 -68.61 -5.94 6.78
CA PRO A 14 -68.59 -6.24 5.35
C PRO A 14 -67.38 -5.63 4.61
N ARG A 15 -67.26 -5.98 3.33
CA ARG A 15 -66.07 -5.80 2.50
C ARG A 15 -66.48 -5.14 1.17
N TRP A 16 -65.62 -4.28 0.62
CA TRP A 16 -65.61 -3.70 -0.74
C TRP A 16 -66.37 -2.37 -1.04
N LEU A 17 -65.52 -1.38 -1.38
CA LEU A 17 -65.63 -0.31 -2.41
C LEU A 17 -66.29 1.05 -2.09
N LEU A 18 -65.43 2.08 -2.19
CA LEU A 18 -65.59 3.36 -2.92
C LEU A 18 -66.80 4.26 -2.53
N SER A 19 -66.64 5.53 -2.12
CA SER A 19 -65.52 6.47 -2.26
C SER A 19 -65.64 7.68 -1.31
N LEU A 20 -64.62 8.55 -1.36
CA LEU A 20 -64.55 9.93 -0.83
C LEU A 20 -64.25 10.13 0.67
N LEU A 21 -62.95 10.36 0.92
CA LEU A 21 -62.42 11.65 1.39
C LEU A 21 -63.01 12.25 2.69
N LEU A 22 -62.25 12.19 3.79
CA LEU A 22 -61.45 13.34 4.31
C LEU A 22 -60.79 13.05 5.68
N LEU A 23 -59.52 13.48 5.82
CA LEU A 23 -58.79 13.72 7.09
C LEU A 23 -58.45 12.46 7.95
N SER A 24 -57.28 12.31 8.57
CA SER A 24 -56.07 13.15 8.62
C SER A 24 -54.80 12.37 9.03
N ARG A 25 -53.74 12.50 8.23
CA ARG A 25 -52.32 12.77 8.60
C ARG A 25 -51.71 12.10 9.86
N GLY A 26 -50.72 11.24 9.64
CA GLY A 26 -49.65 10.81 10.55
C GLY A 26 -48.57 10.08 9.71
N PRO A 27 -47.26 10.30 9.91
CA PRO A 27 -46.35 10.40 8.76
C PRO A 27 -45.74 9.08 8.27
N VAL A 28 -45.74 8.93 6.94
CA VAL A 28 -44.66 8.24 6.21
C VAL A 28 -43.58 9.30 5.95
N SER A 29 -42.32 9.01 6.28
CA SER A 29 -41.16 9.82 5.93
C SER A 29 -39.93 8.93 5.89
N GLY A 30 -38.99 9.06 4.95
CA GLY A 30 -38.99 9.91 3.75
C GLY A 30 -39.24 9.10 2.48
N ALA A 31 -40.08 9.61 1.58
CA ALA A 31 -39.90 9.31 0.16
C ALA A 31 -38.61 9.99 -0.30
N TRP A 32 -37.84 9.34 -1.17
CA TRP A 32 -36.73 9.99 -1.87
C TRP A 32 -37.28 11.14 -2.72
N LEU A 33 -37.14 12.36 -2.22
CA LEU A 33 -37.28 13.55 -3.04
C LEU A 33 -36.10 13.57 -4.01
N LEU A 34 -36.39 13.28 -5.28
CA LEU A 34 -35.48 13.52 -6.39
C LEU A 34 -34.99 14.97 -6.34
N PRO A 35 -33.69 15.25 -6.08
CA PRO A 35 -33.07 16.51 -6.43
C PRO A 35 -32.64 16.39 -7.89
N GLY A 36 -33.64 16.28 -8.77
CA GLY A 36 -33.41 16.47 -10.19
C GLY A 36 -32.90 17.89 -10.41
N ASN A 37 -31.78 18.02 -11.12
CA ASN A 37 -31.19 19.28 -11.56
C ASN A 37 -30.48 20.13 -10.48
N THR A 38 -29.33 19.67 -10.00
CA THR A 38 -28.31 20.59 -9.44
C THR A 38 -27.75 21.48 -10.56
N SER A 39 -27.78 22.80 -10.37
CA SER A 39 -27.36 23.79 -11.36
C SER A 39 -25.84 23.83 -11.52
N GLY A 40 -25.30 22.95 -12.37
CA GLY A 40 -23.94 23.07 -12.89
C GLY A 40 -23.87 24.12 -14.01
N GLU A 41 -22.73 24.77 -14.14
CA GLU A 41 -22.46 25.65 -15.28
C GLU A 41 -22.23 24.77 -16.53
N PRO A 42 -22.88 25.09 -17.68
CA PRO A 42 -22.61 24.43 -18.94
C PRO A 42 -21.21 24.80 -19.44
N VAL A 43 -20.42 23.79 -19.85
CA VAL A 43 -19.03 23.98 -20.26
C VAL A 43 -18.71 23.13 -21.49
N THR A 44 -17.84 23.67 -22.35
CA THR A 44 -17.21 22.91 -23.44
C THR A 44 -15.77 22.53 -23.06
N THR A 45 -15.38 21.30 -23.40
CA THR A 45 -14.06 20.74 -23.08
C THR A 45 -13.35 20.24 -24.33
N PRO A 46 -12.78 21.14 -25.15
CA PRO A 46 -11.98 20.75 -26.30
C PRO A 46 -10.59 20.25 -25.89
N TRP A 47 -10.09 19.24 -26.60
CA TRP A 47 -8.66 18.96 -26.61
C TRP A 47 -7.92 20.07 -27.37
N VAL A 48 -6.78 20.50 -26.86
CA VAL A 48 -5.93 21.55 -27.44
C VAL A 48 -4.64 20.92 -27.96
N LEU A 49 -4.42 21.03 -29.27
CA LEU A 49 -3.14 20.76 -29.92
C LEU A 49 -2.61 22.06 -30.53
N ASP A 50 -1.33 22.36 -30.29
CA ASP A 50 -0.61 23.53 -30.83
C ASP A 50 -1.33 24.89 -30.69
N GLY A 51 -2.12 25.07 -29.63
CA GLY A 51 -2.86 26.32 -29.36
C GLY A 51 -4.12 26.52 -30.21
N GLN A 52 -4.62 25.47 -30.88
CA GLN A 52 -5.90 25.43 -31.55
C GLN A 52 -6.81 24.36 -30.92
N PRO A 53 -8.15 24.57 -30.85
CA PRO A 53 -9.08 23.51 -30.48
C PRO A 53 -9.07 22.42 -31.55
N TRP A 54 -8.75 21.18 -31.17
CA TRP A 54 -8.57 20.07 -32.11
C TRP A 54 -9.83 19.20 -32.24
N LEU A 55 -10.49 18.90 -31.12
CA LEU A 55 -11.68 18.04 -31.10
C LEU A 55 -12.62 18.40 -29.95
N THR A 56 -13.89 18.65 -30.25
CA THR A 56 -14.98 18.75 -29.28
C THR A 56 -15.52 17.34 -29.02
N ILE A 57 -15.47 16.84 -27.78
CA ILE A 57 -15.98 15.49 -27.47
C ILE A 57 -17.50 15.46 -27.62
N VAL A 58 -17.96 14.77 -28.67
CA VAL A 58 -19.35 14.33 -28.82
C VAL A 58 -19.52 12.99 -28.09
N LEU A 59 -20.68 12.78 -27.47
CA LEU A 59 -21.09 11.64 -26.60
C LEU A 59 -20.97 10.21 -27.19
N LYS A 60 -20.26 9.98 -28.29
CA LYS A 60 -20.31 8.72 -29.07
C LYS A 60 -18.99 8.04 -29.42
N GLU A 61 -17.83 8.64 -29.19
CA GLU A 61 -16.54 8.01 -29.48
C GLU A 61 -15.59 8.06 -28.26
N PRO A 62 -15.19 6.91 -27.70
CA PRO A 62 -14.22 6.86 -26.61
C PRO A 62 -12.81 7.15 -27.14
N ILE A 63 -12.17 8.20 -26.61
CA ILE A 63 -10.78 8.52 -26.93
C ILE A 63 -9.87 7.69 -26.01
N SER A 64 -9.62 6.44 -26.40
CA SER A 64 -8.72 5.50 -25.70
C SER A 64 -7.24 5.61 -26.12
N THR A 65 -6.96 6.38 -27.17
CA THR A 65 -5.72 6.33 -27.97
C THR A 65 -4.67 7.42 -27.68
N LEU A 66 -4.95 8.36 -26.77
CA LEU A 66 -4.05 9.47 -26.49
C LEU A 66 -3.35 9.28 -25.13
N ASP A 67 -2.06 8.98 -25.10
CA ASP A 67 -1.34 8.73 -23.83
C ASP A 67 -1.16 10.00 -22.97
N SER A 68 -1.08 11.17 -23.61
CA SER A 68 -1.00 12.46 -22.93
C SER A 68 -1.60 13.57 -23.80
N GLY A 69 -2.21 14.57 -23.18
CA GLY A 69 -2.69 15.74 -23.92
C GLY A 69 -3.17 16.88 -23.03
N LEU A 70 -3.54 18.00 -23.67
CA LEU A 70 -4.02 19.20 -23.03
C LEU A 70 -5.53 19.36 -23.25
N VAL A 71 -6.31 19.59 -22.20
CA VAL A 71 -7.74 19.90 -22.28
C VAL A 71 -7.98 21.30 -21.75
N ALA A 72 -8.69 22.14 -22.52
CA ALA A 72 -9.18 23.42 -22.00
C ALA A 72 -10.53 23.22 -21.30
N LEU A 73 -10.72 23.91 -20.18
CA LEU A 73 -11.96 23.94 -19.40
C LEU A 73 -12.26 25.39 -19.03
N GLU A 74 -13.34 25.96 -19.56
CA GLU A 74 -13.82 27.28 -19.16
C GLU A 74 -14.84 27.14 -18.01
N ALA A 75 -14.53 27.64 -16.81
CA ALA A 75 -15.43 27.56 -15.65
C ALA A 75 -15.37 28.86 -14.81
N GLU A 76 -16.52 29.34 -14.31
CA GLU A 76 -16.66 30.62 -13.60
C GLU A 76 -16.03 31.82 -14.36
N GLY A 77 -15.97 31.77 -15.70
CA GLY A 77 -15.37 32.81 -16.56
C GLY A 77 -13.84 32.78 -16.64
N GLN A 78 -13.20 31.68 -16.24
CA GLN A 78 -11.76 31.47 -16.33
C GLN A 78 -11.43 30.20 -17.13
N GLU A 79 -10.47 30.29 -18.04
CA GLU A 79 -9.91 29.13 -18.75
C GLU A 79 -8.86 28.41 -17.88
N PHE A 80 -9.05 27.11 -17.70
CA PHE A 80 -8.12 26.19 -17.04
C PHE A 80 -7.57 25.21 -18.07
N LEU A 81 -6.25 25.09 -18.15
CA LEU A 81 -5.57 24.12 -19.01
C LEU A 81 -5.17 22.90 -18.18
N LEU A 82 -5.79 21.77 -18.47
CA LEU A 82 -5.56 20.48 -17.80
C LEU A 82 -4.50 19.71 -18.59
N GLU A 83 -3.35 19.47 -17.99
CA GLU A 83 -2.28 18.59 -18.49
C GLU A 83 -2.59 17.17 -18.01
N LEU A 84 -3.02 16.29 -18.94
CA LEU A 84 -3.48 14.93 -18.66
C LEU A 84 -2.48 13.88 -19.16
N GLU A 85 -2.29 12.83 -18.36
CA GLU A 85 -1.46 11.66 -18.65
C GLU A 85 -2.23 10.38 -18.26
N LYS A 86 -2.22 9.39 -19.17
CA LYS A 86 -2.91 8.12 -18.98
C LYS A 86 -2.32 7.36 -17.79
N ASN A 87 -3.16 6.87 -16.90
CA ASN A 87 -2.70 6.19 -15.68
C ASN A 87 -2.31 4.73 -15.95
N HIS A 88 -1.25 4.52 -16.74
CA HIS A 88 -0.78 3.21 -17.25
C HIS A 88 -0.55 2.12 -16.19
N ARG A 89 -0.50 2.47 -14.90
CA ARG A 89 -0.29 1.53 -13.78
C ARG A 89 -1.52 1.38 -12.88
N LEU A 90 -2.69 1.87 -13.29
CA LEU A 90 -3.93 1.65 -12.56
C LEU A 90 -4.36 0.18 -12.57
N LEU A 91 -4.08 -0.53 -13.67
CA LEU A 91 -4.39 -1.95 -13.87
C LEU A 91 -3.10 -2.76 -13.89
N ALA A 92 -3.05 -3.87 -13.16
CA ALA A 92 -1.91 -4.78 -13.15
C ALA A 92 -1.74 -5.51 -14.50
N ALA A 93 -0.51 -5.92 -14.81
CA ALA A 93 -0.29 -6.96 -15.80
C ALA A 93 -1.00 -8.25 -15.35
N GLY A 94 -1.88 -8.79 -16.19
CA GLY A 94 -2.74 -9.93 -15.81
C GLY A 94 -4.02 -9.55 -15.03
N TYR A 95 -4.37 -8.27 -14.94
CA TYR A 95 -5.65 -7.79 -14.38
C TYR A 95 -6.85 -8.59 -14.92
N THR A 96 -7.73 -9.04 -14.02
CA THR A 96 -8.89 -9.88 -14.38
C THR A 96 -10.22 -9.28 -13.97
N GLU A 97 -11.24 -9.46 -14.82
CA GLU A 97 -12.63 -9.07 -14.55
C GLU A 97 -13.53 -10.29 -14.44
N THR A 98 -14.06 -10.54 -13.25
CA THR A 98 -14.95 -11.68 -12.97
C THR A 98 -16.41 -11.22 -12.89
N HIS A 99 -17.29 -11.95 -13.56
CA HIS A 99 -18.74 -11.83 -13.43
C HIS A 99 -19.37 -13.23 -13.50
N TYR A 100 -20.67 -13.36 -13.22
CA TYR A 100 -21.32 -14.67 -13.13
C TYR A 100 -22.38 -14.82 -14.24
N SER A 101 -22.35 -15.99 -14.88
CA SER A 101 -23.36 -16.43 -15.85
C SER A 101 -24.66 -16.84 -15.15
N GLN A 102 -25.78 -16.92 -15.88
CA GLN A 102 -27.09 -17.31 -15.35
C GLN A 102 -27.11 -18.68 -14.64
N ASP A 103 -26.14 -19.56 -14.96
CA ASP A 103 -25.94 -20.87 -14.31
C ASP A 103 -25.08 -20.79 -13.03
N GLY A 104 -24.78 -19.57 -12.55
CA GLY A 104 -23.93 -19.29 -11.39
C GLY A 104 -22.44 -19.57 -11.61
N GLN A 105 -21.99 -19.88 -12.83
CA GLN A 105 -20.59 -20.14 -13.13
C GLN A 105 -19.81 -18.84 -13.34
N PRO A 106 -18.58 -18.71 -12.79
CA PRO A 106 -17.74 -17.53 -12.95
C PRO A 106 -17.18 -17.44 -14.37
N VAL A 107 -17.36 -16.27 -14.99
CA VAL A 107 -16.79 -15.88 -16.27
C VAL A 107 -15.69 -14.86 -15.99
N VAL A 108 -14.44 -15.32 -16.10
CA VAL A 108 -13.24 -14.51 -15.88
C VAL A 108 -12.72 -14.01 -17.22
N LEU A 109 -12.66 -12.69 -17.38
CA LEU A 109 -12.06 -12.01 -18.53
C LEU A 109 -10.68 -11.48 -18.14
N VAL A 110 -9.78 -11.40 -19.13
CA VAL A 110 -8.44 -10.78 -18.97
C VAL A 110 -8.33 -9.70 -20.04
N PRO A 111 -8.90 -8.50 -19.80
CA PRO A 111 -8.82 -7.40 -20.76
C PRO A 111 -7.39 -6.85 -20.86
N ASN A 112 -7.10 -6.10 -21.92
CA ASN A 112 -5.81 -5.43 -22.04
C ASN A 112 -5.69 -4.32 -20.98
N HIS A 113 -4.80 -4.52 -20.00
CA HIS A 113 -4.53 -3.57 -18.91
C HIS A 113 -4.13 -2.16 -19.39
N MET A 114 -3.63 -2.03 -20.63
CA MET A 114 -3.29 -0.74 -21.25
C MET A 114 -4.48 -0.05 -21.95
N ASP A 115 -5.57 -0.76 -22.22
CA ASP A 115 -6.74 -0.26 -22.94
C ASP A 115 -7.84 0.21 -21.99
N HIS A 116 -7.50 1.20 -21.17
CA HIS A 116 -8.42 1.89 -20.26
C HIS A 116 -8.45 3.40 -20.56
N CYS A 117 -9.39 4.10 -19.93
CA CYS A 117 -9.72 5.50 -20.23
C CYS A 117 -9.44 6.47 -19.06
N HIS A 118 -8.60 6.07 -18.10
CA HIS A 118 -8.40 6.80 -16.84
C HIS A 118 -7.11 7.62 -16.89
N TYR A 119 -7.24 8.92 -16.64
CA TYR A 119 -6.19 9.92 -16.74
C TYR A 119 -6.00 10.64 -15.41
N HIS A 120 -4.74 10.85 -15.05
CA HIS A 120 -4.36 11.72 -13.97
C HIS A 120 -3.62 12.94 -14.53
N GLY A 121 -3.49 14.02 -13.77
CA GLY A 121 -2.94 15.25 -14.34
C GLY A 121 -2.79 16.41 -13.38
N ARG A 122 -2.46 17.57 -13.94
CA ARG A 122 -2.30 18.85 -13.23
C ARG A 122 -2.95 19.97 -14.02
N VAL A 123 -3.25 21.08 -13.34
CA VAL A 123 -3.74 22.31 -13.98
C VAL A 123 -2.58 23.29 -14.13
N ARG A 124 -2.33 23.71 -15.36
CA ARG A 124 -1.21 24.60 -15.71
C ARG A 124 -1.33 25.91 -14.93
N GLY A 125 -0.23 26.33 -14.30
CA GLY A 125 -0.18 27.51 -13.42
C GLY A 125 -0.53 27.24 -11.95
N PHE A 126 -1.03 26.05 -11.59
CA PHE A 126 -1.39 25.67 -10.21
C PHE A 126 -0.50 24.53 -9.71
N PRO A 127 0.61 24.78 -8.97
CA PRO A 127 1.62 23.76 -8.68
C PRO A 127 1.14 22.62 -7.76
N ASN A 128 0.13 22.86 -6.92
CA ASN A 128 -0.44 21.87 -5.98
C ASN A 128 -1.77 21.26 -6.49
N SER A 129 -2.10 21.50 -7.76
CA SER A 129 -3.31 20.97 -8.40
C SER A 129 -3.20 19.48 -8.70
N SER A 130 -4.35 18.85 -8.85
CA SER A 130 -4.47 17.45 -9.28
C SER A 130 -5.76 17.27 -10.07
N VAL A 131 -5.66 16.58 -11.19
CA VAL A 131 -6.78 16.24 -12.07
C VAL A 131 -6.93 14.73 -12.12
N MET A 132 -8.14 14.22 -12.03
CA MET A 132 -8.49 12.81 -12.19
C MET A 132 -9.74 12.70 -13.05
N LEU A 133 -9.60 12.20 -14.27
CA LEU A 133 -10.67 12.09 -15.26
C LEU A 133 -10.78 10.68 -15.85
N SER A 134 -12.01 10.27 -16.16
CA SER A 134 -12.31 9.15 -17.05
C SER A 134 -12.87 9.70 -18.37
N THR A 135 -12.50 9.08 -19.49
CA THR A 135 -13.02 9.40 -20.84
C THR A 135 -13.87 8.29 -21.45
N CYS A 136 -14.11 7.17 -20.73
CA CYS A 136 -14.83 6.00 -21.28
C CYS A 136 -16.22 6.35 -21.80
N SER A 137 -16.95 7.14 -21.02
CA SER A 137 -18.36 7.46 -21.20
C SER A 137 -18.56 8.98 -21.07
N GLY A 138 -17.87 9.72 -21.95
CA GLY A 138 -17.68 11.19 -21.89
C GLY A 138 -16.66 11.60 -20.81
N MET A 139 -16.20 12.87 -20.82
CA MET A 139 -15.29 13.35 -19.78
C MET A 139 -16.02 13.49 -18.45
N ARG A 140 -15.54 12.78 -17.43
CA ARG A 140 -16.05 12.85 -16.05
C ARG A 140 -14.90 12.85 -15.05
N GLY A 141 -15.04 13.62 -13.98
CA GLY A 141 -14.22 13.45 -12.78
C GLY A 141 -13.85 14.73 -12.05
N LEU A 142 -12.82 14.66 -11.20
CA LEU A 142 -12.47 15.70 -10.23
C LEU A 142 -11.26 16.52 -10.66
N ILE A 143 -11.40 17.85 -10.56
CA ILE A 143 -10.36 18.84 -10.83
C ILE A 143 -10.14 19.64 -9.56
N ARG A 144 -8.98 19.49 -8.93
CA ARG A 144 -8.59 20.24 -7.72
C ARG A 144 -7.53 21.27 -8.10
N LEU A 145 -7.83 22.56 -7.94
CA LEU A 145 -6.86 23.64 -8.17
C LEU A 145 -5.95 23.81 -6.95
N ASN A 146 -6.54 23.79 -5.75
CA ASN A 146 -5.89 23.91 -4.45
C ASN A 146 -6.80 23.31 -3.36
N SER A 147 -6.50 23.53 -2.08
CA SER A 147 -7.31 23.09 -0.93
C SER A 147 -8.74 23.67 -0.90
N ASN A 148 -8.95 24.86 -1.47
CA ASN A 148 -10.16 25.67 -1.29
C ASN A 148 -11.08 25.71 -2.54
N ALA A 149 -10.63 25.16 -3.68
CA ALA A 149 -11.33 25.24 -4.95
C ALA A 149 -11.21 23.92 -5.72
N SER A 150 -12.35 23.27 -5.94
CA SER A 150 -12.45 22.07 -6.75
C SER A 150 -13.75 21.98 -7.52
N TYR A 151 -13.64 21.46 -8.74
CA TYR A 151 -14.72 21.31 -9.70
C TYR A 151 -14.89 19.84 -10.02
N TYR A 152 -16.14 19.41 -10.16
CA TYR A 152 -16.46 18.11 -10.72
C TYR A 152 -17.04 18.32 -12.13
N LEU A 153 -16.47 17.60 -13.09
CA LEU A 153 -16.88 17.56 -14.49
C LEU A 153 -17.72 16.32 -14.71
N GLN A 154 -18.84 16.44 -15.43
CA GLN A 154 -19.60 15.28 -15.91
C GLN A 154 -20.28 15.59 -17.26
N PRO A 155 -20.58 14.58 -18.08
CA PRO A 155 -21.31 14.78 -19.34
C PRO A 155 -22.70 15.38 -19.12
N TRP A 156 -23.19 16.12 -20.12
CA TRP A 156 -24.58 16.54 -20.17
C TRP A 156 -25.48 15.36 -20.57
N PRO A 157 -26.69 15.19 -19.99
CA PRO A 157 -27.63 14.17 -20.46
C PRO A 157 -28.01 14.40 -21.93
N PRO A 158 -28.24 13.34 -22.74
CA PRO A 158 -28.65 13.52 -24.13
C PRO A 158 -30.05 14.14 -24.21
N GLY A 159 -30.12 15.45 -24.44
CA GLY A 159 -31.34 16.24 -24.59
C GLY A 159 -31.07 17.53 -25.39
N ASP A 160 -31.97 17.80 -26.33
CA ASP A 160 -32.01 18.85 -27.38
C ASP A 160 -30.73 19.16 -28.19
N PRO A 161 -30.80 19.15 -29.55
CA PRO A 161 -29.63 19.25 -30.43
C PRO A 161 -29.09 20.67 -30.65
N GLU A 162 -29.54 21.69 -29.90
CA GLU A 162 -29.08 23.09 -30.07
C GLU A 162 -28.16 23.59 -28.95
N ASP A 163 -27.96 22.84 -27.86
CA ASP A 163 -26.99 23.21 -26.83
C ASP A 163 -25.55 22.81 -27.26
N LEU A 164 -24.67 23.81 -27.41
CA LEU A 164 -23.22 23.61 -27.63
C LEU A 164 -22.50 22.96 -26.43
N SER A 165 -23.19 22.86 -25.29
CA SER A 165 -22.69 22.50 -23.97
C SER A 165 -22.58 20.99 -23.80
N THR A 166 -21.40 20.43 -24.04
CA THR A 166 -21.20 18.97 -23.98
C THR A 166 -21.11 18.42 -22.54
N HIS A 167 -20.72 19.26 -21.58
CA HIS A 167 -20.50 18.86 -20.19
C HIS A 167 -21.08 19.91 -19.23
N ARG A 168 -21.28 19.51 -17.96
CA ARG A 168 -21.57 20.40 -16.84
C ARG A 168 -20.43 20.35 -15.83
N THR A 169 -20.00 21.52 -15.37
CA THR A 169 -19.12 21.63 -14.19
C THR A 169 -19.91 22.14 -12.99
N PHE A 170 -19.49 21.75 -11.80
CA PHE A 170 -20.01 22.32 -10.57
C PHE A 170 -18.92 22.32 -9.51
N ARG A 171 -18.94 23.38 -8.70
CA ARG A 171 -17.99 23.56 -7.61
C ARG A 171 -18.37 22.66 -6.44
N MET A 172 -17.46 21.77 -6.04
CA MET A 172 -17.72 20.76 -4.99
C MET A 172 -18.11 21.39 -3.66
N GLU A 173 -17.56 22.56 -3.34
CA GLU A 173 -17.86 23.29 -2.11
C GLU A 173 -19.29 23.89 -2.07
N ARG A 174 -20.06 23.84 -3.17
CA ARG A 174 -21.47 24.27 -3.24
C ARG A 174 -22.48 23.11 -3.11
N LEU A 175 -22.02 21.87 -2.94
CA LEU A 175 -22.88 20.69 -2.83
C LEU A 175 -23.38 20.47 -1.39
N LEU A 176 -24.62 20.89 -1.14
CA LEU A 176 -25.47 20.39 -0.05
C LEU A 176 -26.18 19.13 -0.59
N THR A 177 -26.37 18.00 0.12
CA THR A 177 -26.27 17.72 1.56
C THR A 177 -26.19 16.19 1.77
N TRP A 178 -25.16 15.66 2.45
CA TRP A 178 -25.17 14.33 3.10
C TRP A 178 -24.01 14.23 4.10
N LYS A 179 -24.21 13.53 5.22
CA LYS A 179 -23.19 13.21 6.23
C LYS A 179 -23.44 11.79 6.73
N GLY A 180 -22.49 10.88 6.48
CA GLY A 180 -22.41 9.58 7.14
C GLY A 180 -21.40 9.64 8.29
N THR A 181 -21.50 8.72 9.25
CA THR A 181 -20.49 8.55 10.29
C THR A 181 -20.19 7.07 10.41
N CYS A 182 -18.92 6.66 10.28
CA CYS A 182 -18.53 5.28 10.55
C CYS A 182 -18.85 5.03 12.03
N SER A 183 -19.93 4.31 12.33
CA SER A 183 -20.72 4.62 13.54
C SER A 183 -20.20 3.92 14.79
N TYR A 184 -19.97 4.68 15.85
CA TYR A 184 -20.98 4.93 16.88
C TYR A 184 -20.69 6.32 17.52
N SER A 185 -21.71 7.03 18.02
CA SER A 185 -21.60 8.33 18.71
C SER A 185 -22.98 8.86 19.11
N ASP A 186 -23.35 8.77 20.39
CA ASP A 186 -24.50 9.45 20.99
C ASP A 186 -24.25 10.97 21.19
N PRO A 187 -25.28 11.84 21.17
CA PRO A 187 -25.09 13.28 21.08
C PRO A 187 -25.44 14.07 22.36
N GLU A 188 -24.46 14.43 23.19
CA GLU A 188 -24.54 15.61 24.08
C GLU A 188 -23.19 15.96 24.75
N ASP A 189 -22.58 17.11 24.41
CA ASP A 189 -22.54 18.31 25.28
C ASP A 189 -21.64 19.42 24.66
N LYS A 190 -21.90 20.70 24.98
CA LYS A 190 -21.13 21.86 24.54
C LYS A 190 -20.37 22.48 25.71
N GLY A 191 -19.04 22.35 25.78
CA GLY A 191 -18.28 23.05 26.82
C GLY A 191 -16.77 23.16 26.66
N GLY A 192 -16.29 24.41 26.48
CA GLY A 192 -15.03 24.86 27.12
C GLY A 192 -13.71 24.67 26.38
N MET A 193 -13.27 25.69 25.63
CA MET A 193 -11.85 25.81 25.24
C MET A 193 -10.95 26.04 26.45
N ALA A 194 -9.88 25.26 26.58
CA ALA A 194 -8.68 25.62 27.34
C ALA A 194 -7.45 25.59 26.40
N ARG A 195 -6.80 26.74 26.20
CA ARG A 195 -5.67 26.89 25.27
C ARG A 195 -4.42 26.18 25.80
N LEU A 196 -3.97 25.12 25.13
CA LEU A 196 -2.69 24.49 25.38
C LEU A 196 -1.53 25.31 24.78
N ARG A 197 -0.38 25.32 25.48
CA ARG A 197 0.86 25.99 25.06
C ARG A 197 1.76 25.03 24.27
N PRO A 198 2.64 25.51 23.38
CA PRO A 198 3.51 24.64 22.60
C PRO A 198 4.55 23.93 23.49
N ALA A 199 4.65 22.61 23.35
CA ALA A 199 5.76 21.81 23.89
C ALA A 199 7.00 21.92 22.97
N PRO A 200 8.23 21.73 23.48
CA PRO A 200 9.45 22.06 22.75
C PRO A 200 9.80 21.04 21.66
N GLN A 201 10.29 21.54 20.53
CA GLN A 201 10.73 20.75 19.38
C GLN A 201 11.99 19.92 19.73
N SER A 202 11.86 18.60 19.78
CA SER A 202 13.02 17.70 19.69
C SER A 202 13.49 17.61 18.22
N ARG A 203 14.81 17.54 18.02
CA ARG A 203 15.39 17.51 16.66
C ARG A 203 15.21 16.14 16.02
N GLU A 204 14.30 16.01 15.06
CA GLU A 204 14.21 14.82 14.20
C GLU A 204 15.54 14.58 13.45
N ARG A 205 16.06 13.37 13.57
CA ARG A 205 17.19 12.88 12.77
C ARG A 205 16.64 12.51 11.39
N ARG A 206 17.17 13.10 10.32
CA ARG A 206 16.70 12.87 8.94
C ARG A 206 16.82 11.38 8.59
N GLU A 207 15.68 10.72 8.37
CA GLU A 207 15.59 9.39 7.77
C GLU A 207 15.87 9.47 6.26
N ALA A 208 16.44 8.42 5.68
CA ALA A 208 16.71 8.33 4.25
C ALA A 208 15.42 7.99 3.46
N PRO A 209 15.31 8.34 2.16
CA PRO A 209 14.14 7.99 1.36
C PRO A 209 14.10 6.46 1.16
N ARG A 210 13.11 5.80 1.77
CA ARG A 210 12.75 4.42 1.44
C ARG A 210 11.89 4.42 0.16
N GLY A 211 11.96 3.35 -0.62
CA GLY A 211 11.38 3.26 -1.97
C GLY A 211 9.86 3.47 -2.06
N GLN A 212 9.39 3.64 -3.30
CA GLN A 212 7.98 3.73 -3.67
C GLN A 212 7.23 2.48 -3.18
N ARG A 213 6.00 2.65 -2.68
CA ARG A 213 5.13 1.55 -2.25
C ARG A 213 3.97 1.33 -3.21
N TYR A 214 3.53 0.09 -3.30
CA TYR A 214 2.41 -0.35 -4.11
C TYR A 214 1.31 -0.95 -3.22
N LEU A 215 0.08 -0.95 -3.69
CA LEU A 215 -1.04 -1.66 -3.09
C LEU A 215 -1.76 -2.44 -4.17
N GLU A 216 -1.55 -3.76 -4.20
CA GLU A 216 -2.25 -4.71 -5.05
C GLU A 216 -3.70 -4.88 -4.55
N LEU A 217 -4.62 -4.19 -5.20
CA LEU A 217 -6.00 -4.04 -4.77
C LEU A 217 -6.96 -4.89 -5.62
N TYR A 218 -7.79 -5.70 -4.97
CA TYR A 218 -8.91 -6.39 -5.60
C TYR A 218 -10.25 -5.78 -5.14
N VAL A 219 -11.10 -5.33 -6.06
CA VAL A 219 -12.37 -4.66 -5.68
C VAL A 219 -13.57 -5.48 -6.13
N VAL A 220 -14.53 -5.64 -5.23
CA VAL A 220 -15.72 -6.48 -5.42
C VAL A 220 -16.98 -5.64 -5.32
N ALA A 221 -17.90 -5.78 -6.28
CA ALA A 221 -19.27 -5.30 -6.18
C ALA A 221 -20.20 -6.44 -5.76
N ASP A 222 -20.98 -6.21 -4.71
CA ASP A 222 -22.04 -7.14 -4.30
C ASP A 222 -23.23 -7.14 -5.29
N HIS A 223 -24.12 -8.13 -5.15
CA HIS A 223 -25.30 -8.23 -6.00
C HIS A 223 -26.22 -7.01 -5.82
N SER A 224 -26.29 -6.46 -4.61
CA SER A 224 -27.09 -5.28 -4.32
C SER A 224 -26.60 -4.04 -5.08
N LEU A 225 -25.28 -3.86 -5.22
CA LEU A 225 -24.67 -2.79 -6.03
C LEU A 225 -24.94 -3.01 -7.52
N TYR A 226 -24.85 -4.25 -8.01
CA TYR A 226 -25.24 -4.55 -9.40
C TYR A 226 -26.72 -4.22 -9.68
N LEU A 227 -27.60 -4.45 -8.71
CA LEU A 227 -29.01 -4.06 -8.79
C LEU A 227 -29.24 -2.55 -8.77
N THR A 228 -28.54 -1.78 -7.91
CA THR A 228 -28.66 -0.30 -7.90
C THR A 228 -28.08 0.32 -9.16
N GLN A 229 -26.99 -0.23 -9.71
CA GLN A 229 -26.40 0.13 -11.00
C GLN A 229 -27.19 -0.42 -12.22
N HIS A 230 -28.52 -0.46 -12.10
CA HIS A 230 -29.50 -0.82 -13.13
C HIS A 230 -29.28 -2.17 -13.83
N ARG A 231 -28.61 -3.14 -13.18
CA ARG A 231 -28.24 -4.44 -13.77
C ARG A 231 -27.38 -4.30 -15.03
N ASN A 232 -26.57 -3.26 -15.10
CA ASN A 232 -25.67 -3.02 -16.23
C ASN A 232 -24.22 -3.30 -15.81
N LEU A 233 -23.69 -4.45 -16.24
CA LEU A 233 -22.35 -4.90 -15.89
C LEU A 233 -21.25 -3.88 -16.26
N ASN A 234 -21.38 -3.24 -17.43
CA ASN A 234 -20.39 -2.24 -17.88
C ASN A 234 -20.46 -0.99 -17.00
N HIS A 235 -21.66 -0.53 -16.65
CA HIS A 235 -21.83 0.62 -15.75
C HIS A 235 -21.30 0.33 -14.34
N THR A 236 -21.52 -0.89 -13.82
CA THR A 236 -20.96 -1.32 -12.53
C THR A 236 -19.43 -1.38 -12.58
N LYS A 237 -18.84 -1.89 -13.67
CA LYS A 237 -17.37 -1.91 -13.86
C LYS A 237 -16.78 -0.51 -13.95
N GLU A 238 -17.36 0.38 -14.77
CA GLU A 238 -16.96 1.78 -14.86
C GLU A 238 -17.01 2.46 -13.48
N ARG A 239 -18.07 2.22 -12.71
CA ARG A 239 -18.21 2.72 -11.34
C ARG A 239 -17.08 2.24 -10.41
N LEU A 240 -16.74 0.95 -10.44
CA LEU A 240 -15.65 0.39 -9.63
C LEU A 240 -14.27 0.97 -10.04
N LEU A 241 -14.00 1.08 -11.35
CA LEU A 241 -12.77 1.67 -11.86
C LEU A 241 -12.63 3.15 -11.50
N GLU A 242 -13.72 3.92 -11.58
CA GLU A 242 -13.74 5.32 -11.13
C GLU A 242 -13.42 5.43 -9.63
N VAL A 243 -14.09 4.63 -8.78
CA VAL A 243 -13.84 4.59 -7.33
C VAL A 243 -12.37 4.26 -7.04
N ALA A 244 -11.84 3.18 -7.63
CA ALA A 244 -10.45 2.76 -7.43
C ALA A 244 -9.43 3.80 -7.89
N SER A 245 -9.70 4.52 -8.99
CA SER A 245 -8.80 5.57 -9.47
C SER A 245 -8.78 6.82 -8.57
N TYR A 246 -9.90 7.11 -7.87
CA TYR A 246 -9.88 8.10 -6.79
C TYR A 246 -9.13 7.61 -5.55
N VAL A 247 -9.26 6.33 -5.18
CA VAL A 247 -8.50 5.73 -4.07
C VAL A 247 -6.99 5.79 -4.35
N ASP A 248 -6.55 5.49 -5.58
CA ASP A 248 -5.17 5.71 -6.05
C ASP A 248 -4.71 7.16 -5.81
N GLN A 249 -5.47 8.14 -6.31
CA GLN A 249 -5.13 9.55 -6.14
C GLN A 249 -5.10 10.01 -4.66
N ILE A 250 -5.91 9.40 -3.79
CA ILE A 250 -5.90 9.68 -2.35
C ILE A 250 -4.69 9.02 -1.66
N LEU A 251 -4.40 7.75 -1.94
CA LEU A 251 -3.28 7.01 -1.34
C LEU A 251 -1.90 7.46 -1.86
N ARG A 252 -1.82 8.00 -3.09
CA ARG A 252 -0.62 8.70 -3.58
C ARG A 252 -0.19 9.84 -2.68
N THR A 253 -1.09 10.42 -1.88
CA THR A 253 -0.72 11.43 -0.89
C THR A 253 0.09 10.86 0.28
N LEU A 254 0.02 9.55 0.52
CA LEU A 254 0.80 8.78 1.51
C LEU A 254 2.03 8.07 0.91
N ASP A 255 2.41 8.40 -0.33
CA ASP A 255 3.49 7.75 -1.08
C ASP A 255 3.23 6.24 -1.36
N ILE A 256 1.96 5.86 -1.48
CA ILE A 256 1.47 4.52 -1.86
C ILE A 256 0.71 4.62 -3.18
N GLN A 257 1.07 3.82 -4.18
CA GLN A 257 0.38 3.75 -5.48
C GLN A 257 -0.55 2.53 -5.52
N VAL A 258 -1.80 2.70 -5.95
CA VAL A 258 -2.73 1.57 -6.10
C VAL A 258 -2.54 0.93 -7.48
N VAL A 259 -2.56 -0.39 -7.50
CA VAL A 259 -2.58 -1.20 -8.73
C VAL A 259 -3.69 -2.23 -8.61
N LEU A 260 -4.67 -2.19 -9.51
CA LEU A 260 -5.79 -3.15 -9.50
C LEU A 260 -5.35 -4.50 -10.06
N THR A 261 -5.42 -5.55 -9.24
CA THR A 261 -5.18 -6.94 -9.67
C THR A 261 -6.44 -7.60 -10.22
N GLY A 262 -7.63 -7.11 -9.81
CA GLY A 262 -8.88 -7.54 -10.43
C GLY A 262 -10.12 -6.82 -9.93
N LEU A 263 -11.18 -6.92 -10.73
CA LEU A 263 -12.54 -6.54 -10.38
C LEU A 263 -13.46 -7.75 -10.41
N GLU A 264 -14.42 -7.81 -9.49
CA GLU A 264 -15.45 -8.84 -9.48
C GLU A 264 -16.84 -8.27 -9.24
N VAL A 265 -17.83 -8.70 -10.01
CA VAL A 265 -19.23 -8.26 -9.89
C VAL A 265 -20.12 -9.48 -9.66
N TRP A 266 -20.81 -9.52 -8.53
CA TRP A 266 -21.71 -10.62 -8.14
C TRP A 266 -23.07 -10.51 -8.84
N THR A 267 -23.07 -10.77 -10.15
CA THR A 267 -24.22 -10.49 -11.04
C THR A 267 -25.47 -11.33 -10.76
N GLU A 268 -25.36 -12.52 -10.15
CA GLU A 268 -26.50 -13.42 -9.90
C GLU A 268 -26.88 -13.53 -8.40
N GLN A 269 -25.89 -13.67 -7.52
CA GLN A 269 -26.07 -13.77 -6.06
C GLN A 269 -24.78 -13.37 -5.32
N ASP A 270 -24.88 -13.02 -4.04
CA ASP A 270 -23.70 -12.73 -3.23
C ASP A 270 -22.89 -14.00 -2.92
N HIS A 271 -21.55 -13.89 -2.99
CA HIS A 271 -20.63 -15.01 -2.68
C HIS A 271 -20.05 -14.94 -1.26
N SER A 272 -20.26 -13.85 -0.54
CA SER A 272 -20.21 -13.79 0.93
C SER A 272 -21.60 -13.40 1.48
N ARG A 273 -21.77 -13.42 2.80
CA ARG A 273 -23.02 -12.99 3.42
C ARG A 273 -22.98 -11.48 3.66
N VAL A 274 -23.69 -10.73 2.82
CA VAL A 274 -23.90 -9.28 3.01
C VAL A 274 -25.14 -9.05 3.88
N THR A 275 -25.02 -8.18 4.90
CA THR A 275 -26.13 -7.83 5.79
C THR A 275 -26.09 -6.36 6.19
N PRO A 276 -27.16 -5.80 6.79
CA PRO A 276 -27.10 -4.46 7.39
C PRO A 276 -26.14 -4.33 8.60
N ASP A 277 -25.53 -5.42 9.07
CA ASP A 277 -24.45 -5.38 10.05
C ASP A 277 -23.10 -5.34 9.31
N ALA A 278 -22.39 -4.22 9.43
CA ALA A 278 -21.10 -4.01 8.78
C ALA A 278 -20.02 -4.98 9.28
N ASN A 279 -20.03 -5.30 10.58
CA ASN A 279 -19.06 -6.20 11.19
C ASN A 279 -19.28 -7.65 10.74
N ALA A 280 -20.53 -8.12 10.75
CA ALA A 280 -20.85 -9.45 10.22
C ALA A 280 -20.46 -9.57 8.73
N THR A 281 -20.78 -8.54 7.94
CA THR A 281 -20.45 -8.48 6.50
C THR A 281 -18.94 -8.49 6.25
N LEU A 282 -18.16 -7.74 7.05
CA LEU A 282 -16.70 -7.68 6.94
C LEU A 282 -16.05 -9.04 7.16
N TRP A 283 -16.38 -9.74 8.24
CA TRP A 283 -15.76 -11.04 8.54
C TRP A 283 -16.18 -12.14 7.58
N ASP A 284 -17.44 -12.16 7.13
CA ASP A 284 -17.88 -13.10 6.08
C ASP A 284 -17.23 -12.79 4.72
N PHE A 285 -16.95 -11.52 4.40
CA PHE A 285 -16.19 -11.11 3.20
C PHE A 285 -14.70 -11.49 3.29
N LEU A 286 -14.01 -11.19 4.39
CA LEU A 286 -12.60 -11.54 4.60
C LEU A 286 -12.37 -13.06 4.55
N LYS A 287 -13.31 -13.84 5.10
CA LYS A 287 -13.32 -15.30 4.99
C LYS A 287 -13.44 -15.79 3.54
N TRP A 288 -14.26 -15.13 2.72
CA TRP A 288 -14.33 -15.40 1.28
C TRP A 288 -13.02 -15.00 0.56
N ARG A 289 -12.44 -13.84 0.91
CA ARG A 289 -11.17 -13.33 0.36
C ARG A 289 -10.02 -14.31 0.52
N ARG A 290 -9.93 -15.02 1.65
CA ARG A 290 -8.93 -16.08 1.88
C ARG A 290 -8.97 -17.17 0.79
N GLY A 291 -10.16 -17.52 0.29
CA GLY A 291 -10.35 -18.46 -0.82
C GLY A 291 -10.15 -17.85 -2.22
N LEU A 292 -10.13 -16.53 -2.34
CA LEU A 292 -9.71 -15.81 -3.55
C LEU A 292 -8.18 -15.73 -3.63
N TRP A 293 -7.50 -15.41 -2.53
CA TRP A 293 -6.05 -15.17 -2.48
C TRP A 293 -5.22 -16.32 -3.07
N ALA A 294 -5.61 -17.58 -2.79
CA ALA A 294 -4.98 -18.78 -3.35
C ALA A 294 -5.11 -18.93 -4.89
N ARG A 295 -6.01 -18.17 -5.54
CA ARG A 295 -6.24 -18.15 -7.00
C ARG A 295 -5.75 -16.87 -7.65
N ARG A 296 -5.72 -15.77 -6.89
CA ARG A 296 -5.29 -14.42 -7.28
C ARG A 296 -4.60 -13.78 -6.07
N PRO A 297 -3.26 -13.85 -5.97
CA PRO A 297 -2.52 -13.06 -4.99
C PRO A 297 -2.86 -11.58 -5.12
N HIS A 298 -2.99 -10.92 -3.97
CA HIS A 298 -3.24 -9.48 -3.83
C HIS A 298 -2.99 -9.09 -2.37
N ASP A 299 -2.66 -7.83 -2.14
CA ASP A 299 -2.39 -7.30 -0.80
C ASP A 299 -3.69 -7.15 0.00
N SER A 300 -4.69 -6.48 -0.58
CA SER A 300 -5.95 -6.12 0.06
C SER A 300 -7.14 -6.32 -0.87
N ALA A 301 -8.29 -6.73 -0.34
CA ALA A 301 -9.56 -6.69 -1.07
C ALA A 301 -10.57 -5.76 -0.43
N GLN A 302 -11.39 -5.07 -1.23
CA GLN A 302 -12.40 -4.13 -0.76
C GLN A 302 -13.76 -4.47 -1.38
N LEU A 303 -14.77 -4.64 -0.54
CA LEU A 303 -16.16 -4.86 -0.96
C LEU A 303 -16.89 -3.51 -1.03
N LEU A 304 -17.37 -3.12 -2.21
CA LEU A 304 -18.31 -2.03 -2.37
C LEU A 304 -19.74 -2.62 -2.45
N THR A 305 -20.59 -2.30 -1.48
CA THR A 305 -21.96 -2.82 -1.37
C THR A 305 -23.02 -1.76 -1.68
N GLY A 306 -24.10 -2.18 -2.35
CA GLY A 306 -25.33 -1.39 -2.50
C GLY A 306 -26.21 -1.41 -1.25
N CYS A 307 -25.88 -2.21 -0.24
CA CYS A 307 -26.60 -2.26 1.03
C CYS A 307 -26.20 -1.09 1.94
N THR A 308 -27.20 -0.45 2.55
CA THR A 308 -26.98 0.49 3.66
C THR A 308 -26.78 -0.29 4.96
N PHE A 309 -25.65 -0.10 5.63
CA PHE A 309 -25.46 -0.63 6.98
C PHE A 309 -26.36 0.09 8.00
N ARG A 310 -26.56 -0.52 9.17
CA ARG A 310 -27.38 0.01 10.26
C ARG A 310 -26.68 1.21 10.91
N GLY A 311 -27.47 2.23 11.23
CA GLY A 311 -26.97 3.47 11.83
C GLY A 311 -26.51 4.42 10.74
N ALA A 312 -25.39 5.10 10.99
CA ALA A 312 -24.79 6.01 10.01
C ALA A 312 -23.55 5.41 9.30
N THR A 313 -23.18 4.16 9.64
CA THR A 313 -21.96 3.49 9.18
C THR A 313 -21.93 3.38 7.66
N VAL A 314 -20.83 3.85 7.06
CA VAL A 314 -20.60 3.76 5.62
C VAL A 314 -19.46 2.81 5.25
N GLY A 315 -18.61 2.39 6.19
CA GLY A 315 -17.55 1.43 5.96
C GLY A 315 -17.04 0.78 7.26
N LEU A 316 -16.22 -0.27 7.11
CA LEU A 316 -15.48 -0.91 8.20
C LEU A 316 -14.29 -1.73 7.64
N ALA A 317 -13.14 -1.70 8.31
CA ALA A 317 -12.00 -2.59 8.07
C ALA A 317 -11.21 -2.90 9.37
N PRO A 318 -10.42 -3.98 9.43
CA PRO A 318 -9.58 -4.29 10.58
C PRO A 318 -8.37 -3.34 10.67
N VAL A 319 -8.13 -2.79 11.86
CA VAL A 319 -6.95 -1.96 12.13
C VAL A 319 -5.66 -2.79 12.06
N GLU A 320 -4.60 -2.24 11.45
CA GLU A 320 -3.33 -2.93 11.18
C GLU A 320 -3.53 -4.27 10.42
N GLY A 321 -4.60 -4.39 9.63
CA GLY A 321 -4.93 -5.58 8.85
C GLY A 321 -4.09 -5.77 7.58
N MET A 322 -3.41 -4.73 7.08
CA MET A 322 -2.73 -4.76 5.78
C MET A 322 -1.66 -5.86 5.70
N CYS A 323 -1.60 -6.55 4.55
CA CYS A 323 -0.76 -7.73 4.28
C CYS A 323 -1.08 -9.02 5.07
N ARG A 324 -2.01 -9.00 6.04
CA ARG A 324 -2.39 -10.21 6.77
C ARG A 324 -3.39 -11.05 5.98
N ALA A 325 -3.22 -12.38 6.00
CA ALA A 325 -4.06 -13.33 5.25
C ALA A 325 -5.55 -13.29 5.67
N GLU A 326 -5.84 -13.09 6.96
CA GLU A 326 -7.21 -13.10 7.48
C GLU A 326 -7.88 -11.72 7.55
N SER A 327 -7.11 -10.62 7.50
CA SER A 327 -7.62 -9.27 7.86
C SER A 327 -7.26 -8.13 6.89
N SER A 328 -6.53 -8.37 5.81
CA SER A 328 -6.20 -7.32 4.82
C SER A 328 -7.37 -7.04 3.87
N GLY A 329 -8.32 -6.22 4.31
CA GLY A 329 -9.44 -5.81 3.50
C GLY A 329 -10.53 -5.06 4.26
N GLY A 330 -11.53 -4.57 3.55
CA GLY A 330 -12.60 -3.75 4.11
C GLY A 330 -13.91 -3.86 3.35
N VAL A 331 -14.95 -3.26 3.93
CA VAL A 331 -16.28 -3.12 3.34
C VAL A 331 -16.69 -1.65 3.30
N SER A 332 -17.38 -1.21 2.26
CA SER A 332 -17.85 0.17 2.09
C SER A 332 -19.20 0.19 1.37
N THR A 333 -20.12 1.07 1.76
CA THR A 333 -21.39 1.31 1.08
C THR A 333 -21.21 2.32 -0.05
N ASP A 334 -21.84 2.11 -1.21
CA ASP A 334 -21.91 3.12 -2.29
C ASP A 334 -22.97 4.20 -1.97
N HIS A 335 -22.66 5.07 -1.00
CA HIS A 335 -23.63 6.00 -0.36
C HIS A 335 -23.86 7.33 -1.08
N SER A 336 -23.25 7.56 -2.25
CA SER A 336 -23.32 8.85 -2.97
C SER A 336 -23.33 8.65 -4.47
N GLU A 337 -24.10 9.45 -5.21
CA GLU A 337 -24.05 9.47 -6.69
C GLU A 337 -22.64 9.77 -7.23
N LEU A 338 -21.81 10.51 -6.48
CA LEU A 338 -20.43 10.83 -6.88
C LEU A 338 -19.47 9.72 -6.42
N PRO A 339 -18.66 9.12 -7.31
CA PRO A 339 -17.75 8.00 -6.96
C PRO A 339 -16.71 8.38 -5.90
N ILE A 340 -16.35 9.66 -5.82
CA ILE A 340 -15.45 10.19 -4.77
C ILE A 340 -16.01 9.99 -3.35
N GLY A 341 -17.33 9.85 -3.16
CA GLY A 341 -17.92 9.54 -1.85
C GLY A 341 -17.58 8.12 -1.38
N ALA A 342 -17.82 7.13 -2.23
CA ALA A 342 -17.41 5.74 -1.99
C ALA A 342 -15.88 5.59 -1.89
N ALA A 343 -15.13 6.30 -2.74
CA ALA A 343 -13.67 6.27 -2.71
C ALA A 343 -13.07 6.89 -1.44
N ALA A 344 -13.66 7.97 -0.91
CA ALA A 344 -13.22 8.56 0.36
C ALA A 344 -13.43 7.58 1.53
N THR A 345 -14.56 6.88 1.57
CA THR A 345 -14.80 5.81 2.55
C THR A 345 -13.85 4.63 2.34
N MET A 346 -13.69 4.10 1.13
CA MET A 346 -12.76 3.00 0.87
C MET A 346 -11.30 3.36 1.23
N ALA A 347 -10.87 4.60 0.98
CA ALA A 347 -9.55 5.07 1.39
C ALA A 347 -9.40 5.24 2.92
N HIS A 348 -10.49 5.54 3.63
CA HIS A 348 -10.54 5.56 5.10
C HIS A 348 -10.38 4.13 5.67
N GLU A 349 -11.10 3.16 5.11
CA GLU A 349 -11.00 1.74 5.51
C GLU A 349 -9.61 1.13 5.19
N ILE A 350 -9.02 1.48 4.04
CA ILE A 350 -7.61 1.15 3.76
C ILE A 350 -6.68 1.86 4.74
N GLY A 351 -7.02 3.07 5.18
CA GLY A 351 -6.31 3.78 6.25
C GLY A 351 -6.27 2.98 7.56
N HIS A 352 -7.41 2.47 8.03
CA HIS A 352 -7.44 1.55 9.19
C HIS A 352 -6.54 0.33 8.98
N SER A 353 -6.63 -0.31 7.81
CA SER A 353 -5.77 -1.45 7.45
C SER A 353 -4.27 -1.10 7.53
N LEU A 354 -3.89 0.13 7.20
CA LEU A 354 -2.53 0.70 7.30
C LEU A 354 -2.14 1.20 8.70
N GLY A 355 -2.92 0.86 9.74
CA GLY A 355 -2.65 1.25 11.12
C GLY A 355 -2.96 2.71 11.45
N LEU A 356 -3.85 3.35 10.68
CA LEU A 356 -4.30 4.72 10.94
C LEU A 356 -5.54 4.72 11.83
N SER A 357 -5.52 5.55 12.87
CA SER A 357 -6.68 5.87 13.71
C SER A 357 -7.35 7.15 13.23
N HIS A 358 -8.55 7.46 13.75
CA HIS A 358 -9.24 8.69 13.40
C HIS A 358 -8.46 9.96 13.77
N ASP A 359 -8.60 11.00 12.95
CA ASP A 359 -8.01 12.31 13.17
C ASP A 359 -8.71 13.04 14.32
N LEU A 360 -7.93 13.46 15.32
CA LEU A 360 -8.39 14.23 16.47
C LEU A 360 -8.49 15.74 16.19
N ASP A 361 -9.14 16.47 17.10
CA ASP A 361 -9.19 17.93 17.08
C ASP A 361 -7.78 18.54 17.00
N GLY A 362 -7.51 19.24 15.90
CA GLY A 362 -6.20 19.83 15.60
C GLY A 362 -5.23 18.95 14.81
N CYS A 363 -5.58 17.71 14.46
CA CYS A 363 -4.78 16.88 13.55
C CYS A 363 -4.90 17.33 12.08
N CYS A 364 -6.13 17.56 11.62
CA CYS A 364 -6.39 18.04 10.26
C CYS A 364 -6.20 19.56 10.18
N VAL A 365 -5.01 19.99 9.77
CA VAL A 365 -4.67 21.41 9.53
C VAL A 365 -4.54 21.74 8.04
N GLU A 366 -4.49 20.70 7.21
CA GLU A 366 -4.26 20.75 5.77
C GLU A 366 -5.54 21.07 4.97
N ALA A 367 -6.71 20.80 5.55
CA ALA A 367 -8.02 21.06 4.95
C ALA A 367 -9.00 21.51 6.03
N ALA A 368 -9.73 22.59 5.77
CA ALA A 368 -10.80 23.05 6.67
C ALA A 368 -12.03 22.13 6.58
N ALA A 369 -12.93 22.20 7.58
CA ALA A 369 -14.18 21.44 7.56
C ALA A 369 -15.05 21.79 6.33
N GLU A 370 -15.09 23.06 5.91
CA GLU A 370 -15.77 23.49 4.68
C GLU A 370 -15.11 22.99 3.38
N GLN A 371 -13.91 22.40 3.44
CA GLN A 371 -13.19 21.79 2.31
C GLN A 371 -13.28 20.25 2.32
N GLY A 372 -13.93 19.70 3.34
CA GLY A 372 -14.16 18.27 3.53
C GLY A 372 -13.29 17.62 4.60
N GLY A 373 -12.36 18.36 5.20
CA GLY A 373 -11.43 17.82 6.18
C GLY A 373 -10.49 16.76 5.60
N CYS A 374 -10.06 15.85 6.48
CA CYS A 374 -9.06 14.81 6.19
C CYS A 374 -9.73 13.42 6.16
N ILE A 375 -9.10 12.48 5.44
CA ILE A 375 -9.68 11.14 5.18
C ILE A 375 -10.01 10.41 6.47
N MET A 376 -9.15 10.47 7.50
CA MET A 376 -9.36 9.77 8.77
C MET A 376 -10.31 10.51 9.73
N ALA A 377 -11.06 11.52 9.30
CA ALA A 377 -12.12 12.07 10.14
C ALA A 377 -13.20 11.00 10.42
N ALA A 378 -13.62 10.84 11.68
CA ALA A 378 -14.62 9.84 12.09
C ALA A 378 -16.02 10.02 11.44
N ALA A 379 -16.25 11.13 10.74
CA ALA A 379 -17.46 11.44 10.02
C ALA A 379 -17.16 11.95 8.60
N THR A 380 -17.43 11.12 7.59
CA THR A 380 -17.34 11.49 6.17
C THR A 380 -18.64 12.13 5.69
N GLY A 381 -18.58 13.41 5.30
CA GLY A 381 -19.69 14.14 4.71
C GLY A 381 -19.29 14.95 3.49
N HIS A 382 -20.24 15.63 2.86
CA HIS A 382 -19.96 16.58 1.78
C HIS A 382 -19.39 17.90 2.32
N PRO A 383 -18.44 18.54 1.59
CA PRO A 383 -17.69 17.99 0.46
C PRO A 383 -16.72 16.88 0.93
N PHE A 384 -16.43 15.88 0.11
CA PHE A 384 -15.67 14.70 0.58
C PHE A 384 -14.18 14.99 0.84
N PRO A 385 -13.58 14.35 1.88
CA PRO A 385 -12.15 14.46 2.16
C PRO A 385 -11.31 13.82 1.06
N ARG A 386 -10.10 14.36 0.86
CA ARG A 386 -9.21 14.04 -0.28
C ARG A 386 -7.72 13.98 0.09
N LEU A 387 -7.40 14.14 1.37
CA LEU A 387 -6.06 14.29 1.92
C LEU A 387 -5.98 13.59 3.27
N PHE A 388 -4.86 12.93 3.55
CA PHE A 388 -4.52 12.47 4.89
C PHE A 388 -3.78 13.57 5.67
N SER A 389 -4.04 13.65 6.98
CA SER A 389 -3.43 14.64 7.86
C SER A 389 -1.95 14.33 8.16
N ALA A 390 -1.23 15.30 8.72
CA ALA A 390 0.08 15.06 9.29
C ALA A 390 0.06 14.05 10.46
N CYS A 391 -1.07 13.87 11.16
CA CYS A 391 -1.21 12.82 12.18
C CYS A 391 -1.22 11.43 11.52
N SER A 392 -2.06 11.23 10.49
CA SER A 392 -2.12 9.96 9.77
C SER A 392 -0.76 9.62 9.15
N ARG A 393 -0.05 10.60 8.55
CA ARG A 393 1.33 10.38 8.04
C ARG A 393 2.34 9.95 9.12
N ARG A 394 2.20 10.40 10.37
CA ARG A 394 3.07 9.98 11.49
C ARG A 394 2.73 8.57 11.96
N GLN A 395 1.44 8.23 12.06
CA GLN A 395 0.98 6.88 12.39
C GLN A 395 1.42 5.88 11.32
N LEU A 396 1.30 6.20 10.04
CA LEU A 396 1.78 5.37 8.93
C LEU A 396 3.28 5.05 9.04
N ARG A 397 4.11 6.04 9.39
CA ARG A 397 5.54 5.81 9.65
C ARG A 397 5.78 4.90 10.85
N ALA A 398 4.94 4.98 11.88
CA ALA A 398 5.02 4.08 13.03
C ALA A 398 4.64 2.64 12.63
N PHE A 399 3.55 2.46 11.87
CA PHE A 399 3.14 1.17 11.30
C PHE A 399 4.27 0.52 10.49
N PHE A 400 4.85 1.24 9.52
CA PHE A 400 6.00 0.76 8.75
C PHE A 400 7.28 0.53 9.58
N ARG A 401 7.40 1.15 10.76
CA ARG A 401 8.52 0.92 11.69
C ARG A 401 8.31 -0.28 12.61
N LYS A 402 7.07 -0.76 12.76
CA LYS A 402 6.75 -2.04 13.43
C LYS A 402 6.94 -3.27 12.52
N GLY A 403 7.27 -3.08 11.23
CA GLY A 403 7.26 -4.15 10.22
C GLY A 403 5.91 -4.34 9.50
N GLY A 404 4.89 -3.56 9.85
CA GLY A 404 3.60 -3.60 9.15
C GLY A 404 3.72 -3.19 7.68
N GLY A 405 2.92 -3.80 6.81
CA GLY A 405 2.87 -3.42 5.38
C GLY A 405 3.98 -3.99 4.50
N ALA A 406 4.58 -5.13 4.86
CA ALA A 406 5.68 -5.76 4.11
C ALA A 406 5.37 -6.05 2.63
N CYS A 407 4.14 -6.48 2.31
CA CYS A 407 3.66 -6.72 0.95
C CYS A 407 3.56 -5.46 0.07
N LEU A 408 3.63 -4.26 0.66
CA LEU A 408 3.54 -3.01 -0.12
C LEU A 408 4.87 -2.60 -0.77
N TYR A 409 5.93 -3.41 -0.62
CA TYR A 409 7.27 -3.14 -1.15
C TYR A 409 7.61 -3.96 -2.42
N ASN A 410 6.83 -4.99 -2.77
CA ASN A 410 6.88 -5.56 -4.11
C ASN A 410 6.22 -4.59 -5.10
N ALA A 411 6.92 -4.30 -6.20
CA ALA A 411 6.22 -3.89 -7.41
C ALA A 411 5.43 -5.10 -7.94
N PRO A 412 4.22 -4.91 -8.50
CA PRO A 412 3.44 -6.01 -9.03
C PRO A 412 4.25 -6.81 -10.06
N ASP A 413 4.40 -8.11 -9.81
CA ASP A 413 5.14 -9.02 -10.68
C ASP A 413 4.46 -9.04 -12.07
N PRO A 414 5.15 -8.80 -13.21
CA PRO A 414 4.56 -8.75 -14.56
C PRO A 414 4.13 -10.13 -15.10
N GLY A 415 3.40 -10.90 -14.29
CA GLY A 415 3.10 -12.32 -14.43
C GLY A 415 2.31 -12.72 -15.67
N LEU A 416 3.05 -13.13 -16.71
CA LEU A 416 2.67 -14.15 -17.69
C LEU A 416 1.61 -13.81 -18.76
N GLN A 417 1.80 -12.70 -19.48
CA GLN A 417 1.90 -12.73 -20.96
C GLN A 417 2.50 -11.43 -21.49
N ILE A 418 3.56 -11.56 -22.29
CA ILE A 418 4.53 -10.50 -22.64
C ILE A 418 3.89 -9.34 -23.43
N PRO A 419 3.83 -8.11 -22.86
CA PRO A 419 3.80 -6.87 -23.65
C PRO A 419 5.23 -6.47 -24.08
N PRO A 420 5.42 -5.59 -25.07
CA PRO A 420 6.76 -5.19 -25.51
C PRO A 420 7.48 -4.39 -24.42
N THR A 421 8.70 -4.83 -24.06
CA THR A 421 9.62 -4.15 -23.13
C THR A 421 9.82 -2.68 -23.51
N ARG A 422 9.68 -1.75 -22.56
CA ARG A 422 9.80 -0.31 -22.79
C ARG A 422 10.77 0.36 -21.84
N CYS A 423 12.04 0.32 -22.24
CA CYS A 423 13.14 1.02 -21.61
C CYS A 423 12.88 2.51 -21.33
N GLY A 424 13.28 2.94 -20.13
CA GLY A 424 13.25 4.33 -19.67
C GLY A 424 12.00 4.68 -18.85
N ASN A 425 11.29 3.66 -18.35
CA ASN A 425 10.09 3.77 -17.53
C ASN A 425 10.35 3.60 -16.01
N GLY A 426 11.57 3.20 -15.65
CA GLY A 426 12.09 3.00 -14.30
C GLY A 426 11.95 1.59 -13.74
N PHE A 427 11.61 0.58 -14.57
CA PHE A 427 11.34 -0.80 -14.16
C PHE A 427 12.13 -1.72 -15.07
N VAL A 428 12.79 -2.73 -14.49
CA VAL A 428 13.57 -3.69 -15.28
C VAL A 428 12.62 -4.76 -15.82
N GLU A 429 12.31 -4.67 -17.11
CA GLU A 429 11.39 -5.59 -17.79
C GLU A 429 12.13 -6.78 -18.46
N ALA A 430 11.38 -7.76 -18.96
CA ALA A 430 11.91 -9.03 -19.46
C ALA A 430 12.71 -8.90 -20.78
N GLY A 431 13.97 -8.50 -20.67
CA GLY A 431 14.88 -8.19 -21.78
C GLY A 431 15.85 -7.06 -21.47
N GLU A 432 15.66 -6.40 -20.32
CA GLU A 432 16.46 -5.29 -19.82
C GLU A 432 17.33 -5.76 -18.64
N GLU A 433 18.48 -5.12 -18.46
CA GLU A 433 19.39 -5.39 -17.34
C GLU A 433 19.30 -4.31 -16.25
N CYS A 434 18.79 -3.13 -16.60
CA CYS A 434 18.57 -2.00 -15.69
C CYS A 434 17.63 -0.97 -16.34
N ASP A 435 16.87 -0.22 -15.54
CA ASP A 435 16.16 0.96 -16.02
C ASP A 435 16.25 2.06 -14.94
N CYS A 436 16.72 3.24 -15.34
CA CYS A 436 16.92 4.43 -14.49
C CYS A 436 16.00 5.61 -14.87
N GLY A 437 14.95 5.33 -15.64
CA GLY A 437 14.07 6.33 -16.24
C GLY A 437 14.64 6.93 -17.55
N SER A 438 13.91 7.85 -18.13
CA SER A 438 14.27 8.46 -19.43
C SER A 438 15.61 9.21 -19.40
N GLU A 439 16.26 9.33 -20.57
CA GLU A 439 17.61 9.91 -20.73
C GLU A 439 17.81 11.28 -20.05
N GLN A 440 16.75 12.08 -19.92
CA GLN A 440 16.78 13.42 -19.30
C GLN A 440 16.77 13.38 -17.76
N LYS A 441 16.51 12.21 -17.15
CA LYS A 441 16.27 12.00 -15.73
C LYS A 441 17.06 10.85 -15.10
N CYS A 442 17.91 10.14 -15.83
CA CYS A 442 18.76 9.08 -15.28
C CYS A 442 20.06 9.66 -14.68
N PRO A 443 20.24 9.67 -13.35
CA PRO A 443 21.50 10.05 -12.70
C PRO A 443 22.45 8.86 -12.47
N ASP A 444 22.05 7.64 -12.84
CA ASP A 444 22.75 6.41 -12.49
C ASP A 444 23.91 6.14 -13.47
N PRO A 445 25.19 6.17 -13.02
CA PRO A 445 26.34 5.84 -13.86
C PRO A 445 26.45 4.36 -14.24
N CYS A 446 25.58 3.50 -13.70
CA CYS A 446 25.60 2.05 -13.90
C CYS A 446 24.71 1.58 -15.06
N CYS A 447 23.76 2.40 -15.50
CA CYS A 447 22.74 2.03 -16.48
C CYS A 447 22.75 2.91 -17.74
N PHE A 448 22.69 2.28 -18.93
CA PHE A 448 22.50 2.99 -20.19
C PHE A 448 21.00 3.30 -20.41
N ALA A 449 20.58 4.52 -20.05
CA ALA A 449 19.18 4.99 -20.17
C ALA A 449 18.53 4.90 -21.57
N HIS A 450 19.30 4.68 -22.63
CA HIS A 450 18.82 4.62 -24.02
C HIS A 450 18.49 3.19 -24.50
N ASN A 451 19.00 2.16 -23.82
CA ASN A 451 18.83 0.76 -24.22
C ASN A 451 18.63 -0.20 -23.03
N CYS A 452 18.63 0.31 -21.80
CA CYS A 452 18.38 -0.44 -20.57
C CYS A 452 19.30 -1.64 -20.35
N SER A 453 20.55 -1.50 -20.82
CA SER A 453 21.66 -2.41 -20.55
C SER A 453 22.61 -1.83 -19.50
N LEU A 454 23.30 -2.70 -18.78
CA LEU A 454 24.31 -2.30 -17.82
C LEU A 454 25.54 -1.74 -18.53
N HIS A 455 26.17 -0.73 -17.92
CA HIS A 455 27.47 -0.25 -18.38
C HIS A 455 28.51 -1.39 -18.36
N ALA A 456 29.43 -1.42 -19.33
CA ALA A 456 30.44 -2.48 -19.42
C ALA A 456 31.28 -2.58 -18.14
N GLY A 457 31.15 -3.69 -17.42
CA GLY A 457 31.79 -3.92 -16.11
C GLY A 457 30.88 -3.71 -14.89
N ALA A 458 29.66 -3.21 -15.07
CA ALA A 458 28.62 -3.23 -14.06
C ALA A 458 27.95 -4.61 -13.95
N GLN A 459 27.46 -4.92 -12.76
CA GLN A 459 26.71 -6.14 -12.40
C GLN A 459 25.31 -5.81 -11.86
N CYS A 460 25.07 -4.55 -11.52
CA CYS A 460 23.80 -4.04 -11.02
C CYS A 460 23.73 -2.52 -11.21
N ALA A 461 22.53 -1.98 -11.07
CA ALA A 461 22.23 -0.54 -11.11
C ALA A 461 21.56 -0.09 -9.80
N HIS A 462 20.42 -0.69 -9.47
CA HIS A 462 19.57 -0.32 -8.33
C HIS A 462 19.50 -1.44 -7.27
N GLY A 463 19.02 -1.12 -6.06
CA GLY A 463 18.75 -2.07 -4.98
C GLY A 463 19.73 -2.02 -3.81
N ASP A 464 19.29 -2.41 -2.61
CA ASP A 464 20.08 -2.32 -1.36
C ASP A 464 21.35 -3.17 -1.36
N CYS A 465 21.45 -4.15 -2.25
CA CYS A 465 22.62 -4.99 -2.46
C CYS A 465 23.46 -4.57 -3.67
N CYS A 466 23.20 -3.41 -4.28
CA CYS A 466 24.07 -2.79 -5.25
C CYS A 466 24.96 -1.70 -4.62
N ALA A 467 26.24 -1.64 -5.00
CA ALA A 467 27.16 -0.59 -4.59
C ALA A 467 28.19 -0.28 -5.68
N ARG A 468 28.19 0.96 -6.20
CA ARG A 468 29.09 1.41 -7.29
C ARG A 468 29.05 0.48 -8.50
N CYS A 469 27.84 0.17 -8.97
CA CYS A 469 27.57 -0.72 -10.10
C CYS A 469 27.97 -2.19 -9.91
N LEU A 470 28.40 -2.60 -8.71
CA LEU A 470 28.81 -3.97 -8.40
C LEU A 470 27.92 -4.54 -7.31
N LEU A 471 27.65 -5.84 -7.39
CA LEU A 471 26.93 -6.54 -6.33
C LEU A 471 27.76 -6.47 -5.05
N LYS A 472 27.12 -6.10 -3.94
CA LYS A 472 27.73 -6.21 -2.62
C LYS A 472 28.10 -7.68 -2.38
N PRO A 473 29.28 -7.97 -1.81
CA PRO A 473 29.68 -9.35 -1.56
C PRO A 473 28.67 -10.05 -0.67
N ALA A 474 28.53 -11.37 -0.89
CA ALA A 474 27.69 -12.23 -0.08
C ALA A 474 27.96 -12.00 1.42
N GLY A 475 26.91 -11.84 2.23
CA GLY A 475 27.03 -11.53 3.66
C GLY A 475 27.18 -10.06 4.02
N SER A 476 27.10 -9.13 3.06
CA SER A 476 26.93 -7.71 3.37
C SER A 476 25.53 -7.46 3.96
N PRO A 477 25.38 -6.82 5.12
CA PRO A 477 24.04 -6.52 5.66
C PRO A 477 23.31 -5.52 4.75
N CYS A 478 22.04 -5.82 4.43
CA CYS A 478 21.15 -4.93 3.68
C CYS A 478 19.98 -4.41 4.54
N ARG A 479 19.47 -5.22 5.47
CA ARG A 479 18.52 -4.79 6.50
C ARG A 479 19.05 -5.17 7.89
N GLN A 480 18.77 -4.33 8.88
CA GLN A 480 19.08 -4.59 10.29
C GLN A 480 17.78 -4.95 11.00
N ALA A 481 17.82 -5.93 11.90
CA ALA A 481 16.70 -6.28 12.77
C ALA A 481 16.15 -5.06 13.51
N ALA A 482 14.84 -4.84 13.45
CA ALA A 482 14.14 -3.72 14.07
C ALA A 482 13.92 -3.89 15.59
N GLY A 483 14.03 -5.11 16.12
CA GLY A 483 13.88 -5.43 17.54
C GLY A 483 14.15 -6.90 17.86
N ASP A 484 13.93 -7.32 19.11
CA ASP A 484 14.23 -8.66 19.63
C ASP A 484 13.60 -9.82 18.85
N CYS A 485 12.47 -9.59 18.17
CA CYS A 485 11.72 -10.59 17.42
C CYS A 485 11.96 -10.54 15.91
N ASP A 486 12.88 -9.71 15.44
CA ASP A 486 13.22 -9.53 14.03
C ASP A 486 14.61 -10.10 13.72
N LEU A 487 14.87 -10.53 12.48
CA LEU A 487 16.19 -11.05 12.06
C LEU A 487 16.88 -10.09 11.08
N PRO A 488 18.21 -10.09 10.98
CA PRO A 488 18.92 -9.32 9.97
C PRO A 488 19.05 -10.09 8.65
N GLU A 489 18.93 -9.40 7.51
CA GLU A 489 19.16 -9.93 6.17
C GLU A 489 20.43 -9.39 5.53
N PHE A 490 21.04 -10.27 4.75
CA PHE A 490 22.32 -10.11 4.12
C PHE A 490 22.21 -10.36 2.62
N CYS A 491 22.93 -9.57 1.84
CA CYS A 491 23.05 -9.76 0.41
C CYS A 491 23.55 -11.16 0.07
N THR A 492 22.94 -11.81 -0.90
CA THR A 492 23.37 -13.14 -1.37
C THR A 492 24.66 -13.09 -2.20
N GLY A 493 25.06 -11.89 -2.67
CA GLY A 493 26.13 -11.70 -3.64
C GLY A 493 25.75 -12.08 -5.08
N SER A 494 24.52 -12.56 -5.29
CA SER A 494 23.97 -12.94 -6.61
C SER A 494 22.76 -12.10 -7.04
N SER A 495 22.20 -11.30 -6.13
CA SER A 495 21.04 -10.44 -6.36
C SER A 495 21.35 -9.00 -5.92
N PRO A 496 20.89 -7.97 -6.66
CA PRO A 496 21.03 -6.58 -6.25
C PRO A 496 19.98 -6.14 -5.21
N HIS A 497 18.96 -6.97 -4.96
CA HIS A 497 17.94 -6.72 -3.93
C HIS A 497 18.27 -7.46 -2.63
N CYS A 498 17.84 -6.90 -1.49
CA CYS A 498 17.87 -7.59 -0.21
C CYS A 498 16.90 -8.79 -0.25
N PRO A 499 17.20 -9.92 0.45
CA PRO A 499 16.23 -10.99 0.62
C PRO A 499 14.94 -10.51 1.32
N PRO A 500 13.83 -11.27 1.20
CA PRO A 500 12.59 -10.96 1.92
C PRO A 500 12.79 -10.86 3.43
N ASP A 501 12.06 -9.93 4.05
CA ASP A 501 12.02 -9.71 5.50
C ASP A 501 11.55 -10.98 6.22
N VAL A 502 12.38 -11.50 7.14
CA VAL A 502 12.04 -12.66 7.97
C VAL A 502 12.25 -12.34 9.45
N TYR A 503 11.32 -12.80 10.28
CA TYR A 503 11.30 -12.54 11.72
C TYR A 503 11.37 -13.84 12.53
N LEU A 504 11.52 -13.77 13.85
CA LEU A 504 11.52 -14.92 14.73
C LEU A 504 10.16 -15.62 14.74
N LEU A 505 10.18 -16.96 14.69
CA LEU A 505 8.97 -17.78 14.78
C LEU A 505 8.19 -17.51 16.09
N ASP A 506 6.87 -17.46 15.98
CA ASP A 506 5.97 -17.17 17.10
C ASP A 506 6.19 -18.10 18.29
N GLY A 507 6.07 -17.54 19.50
CA GLY A 507 6.29 -18.26 20.76
C GLY A 507 7.76 -18.35 21.20
N LEU A 508 8.71 -17.77 20.47
CA LEU A 508 10.08 -17.55 20.95
C LEU A 508 10.13 -16.43 22.01
N PRO A 509 10.95 -16.53 23.08
CA PRO A 509 11.01 -15.53 24.14
C PRO A 509 11.75 -14.26 23.70
N CYS A 510 11.23 -13.09 24.10
CA CYS A 510 11.78 -11.77 23.79
C CYS A 510 11.78 -10.86 25.03
N ALA A 511 12.36 -9.64 24.94
CA ALA A 511 12.49 -8.71 26.06
C ALA A 511 13.14 -9.34 27.30
N GLY A 512 14.20 -10.13 27.10
CA GLY A 512 14.87 -10.87 28.19
C GLY A 512 14.02 -11.97 28.85
N GLY A 513 12.96 -12.45 28.18
CA GLY A 513 12.04 -13.47 28.68
C GLY A 513 10.80 -12.89 29.39
N GLN A 514 10.50 -11.61 29.18
CA GLN A 514 9.31 -10.90 29.69
C GLN A 514 8.14 -10.86 28.68
N GLY A 515 8.36 -11.37 27.47
CA GLY A 515 7.36 -11.50 26.42
C GLY A 515 7.71 -12.65 25.47
N TYR A 516 6.84 -12.89 24.49
CA TYR A 516 7.09 -13.84 23.41
C TYR A 516 6.77 -13.20 22.06
N CYS A 517 7.48 -13.62 21.02
CA CYS A 517 7.29 -13.13 19.67
C CYS A 517 5.94 -13.56 19.11
N LEU A 518 5.29 -12.62 18.41
CA LEU A 518 4.08 -12.84 17.62
C LEU A 518 4.11 -11.89 16.42
N ASP A 519 4.03 -12.41 15.19
CA ASP A 519 4.11 -11.63 13.94
C ASP A 519 5.36 -10.68 13.90
N GLY A 520 6.49 -11.10 14.47
CA GLY A 520 7.72 -10.30 14.55
C GLY A 520 7.70 -9.17 15.59
N ALA A 521 6.61 -8.99 16.32
CA ALA A 521 6.51 -8.05 17.45
C ALA A 521 6.76 -8.74 18.80
N CYS A 522 7.17 -7.96 19.81
CA CYS A 522 7.35 -8.41 21.20
C CYS A 522 6.36 -7.69 22.14
N PRO A 523 5.08 -8.10 22.18
CA PRO A 523 4.08 -7.51 23.06
C PRO A 523 4.41 -7.74 24.54
N THR A 524 4.44 -6.65 25.32
CA THR A 524 4.73 -6.67 26.76
C THR A 524 3.81 -5.70 27.52
N LEU A 525 3.43 -6.06 28.74
CA LEU A 525 2.58 -5.23 29.61
C LEU A 525 3.19 -3.83 29.84
N GLU A 526 4.51 -3.72 29.91
CA GLU A 526 5.20 -2.45 30.13
C GLU A 526 5.11 -1.54 28.90
N GLN A 527 5.28 -2.07 27.69
CA GLN A 527 5.04 -1.31 26.46
C GLN A 527 3.57 -0.91 26.31
N GLN A 528 2.62 -1.82 26.59
CA GLN A 528 1.18 -1.52 26.52
C GLN A 528 0.78 -0.40 27.50
N CYS A 529 1.25 -0.46 28.76
CA CYS A 529 1.04 0.62 29.72
C CYS A 529 1.70 1.93 29.26
N ALA A 530 2.89 1.90 28.65
CA ALA A 530 3.60 3.08 28.16
C ALA A 530 2.91 3.71 26.93
N GLN A 531 2.33 2.91 26.04
CA GLN A 531 1.51 3.39 24.91
C GLN A 531 0.22 4.05 25.42
N LEU A 532 -0.44 3.44 26.40
CA LEU A 532 -1.73 3.88 26.91
C LEU A 532 -1.65 5.12 27.82
N TRP A 533 -0.64 5.18 28.70
CA TRP A 533 -0.53 6.21 29.77
C TRP A 533 0.71 7.10 29.64
N GLY A 534 1.53 6.89 28.61
CA GLY A 534 2.75 7.67 28.39
C GLY A 534 3.95 7.28 29.27
N PRO A 535 5.06 8.01 29.15
CA PRO A 535 6.30 7.70 29.85
C PRO A 535 6.14 7.82 31.38
N GLY A 536 6.69 6.86 32.12
CA GLY A 536 6.57 6.80 33.58
C GLY A 536 5.34 6.03 34.08
N SER A 537 4.58 5.40 33.19
CA SER A 537 3.69 4.31 33.55
C SER A 537 4.45 2.97 33.64
N ARG A 538 3.82 1.98 34.27
CA ARG A 538 4.33 0.61 34.44
C ARG A 538 3.16 -0.37 34.63
N PRO A 539 3.37 -1.69 34.47
CA PRO A 539 2.37 -2.70 34.83
C PRO A 539 1.96 -2.59 36.30
N ALA A 540 0.69 -2.85 36.61
CA ALA A 540 0.23 -2.96 37.98
C ALA A 540 0.71 -4.30 38.61
N PRO A 541 0.79 -4.38 39.96
CA PRO A 541 1.07 -5.64 40.65
C PRO A 541 0.08 -6.74 40.26
N GLU A 542 0.53 -7.99 40.24
CA GLU A 542 -0.28 -9.14 39.81
C GLU A 542 -1.63 -9.24 40.55
N ALA A 543 -1.68 -8.82 41.82
CA ALA A 543 -2.92 -8.74 42.60
C ALA A 543 -4.02 -7.87 41.96
N CYS A 544 -3.67 -6.83 41.19
CA CYS A 544 -4.65 -6.05 40.42
C CYS A 544 -5.33 -6.93 39.36
N PHE A 545 -4.57 -7.73 38.62
CA PHE A 545 -5.14 -8.67 37.64
C PHE A 545 -5.95 -9.78 38.34
N GLN A 546 -5.39 -10.41 39.38
CA GLN A 546 -6.01 -11.54 40.07
C GLN A 546 -7.27 -11.19 40.87
N LEU A 547 -7.42 -9.95 41.35
CA LEU A 547 -8.55 -9.53 42.19
C LEU A 547 -9.58 -8.66 41.45
N VAL A 548 -9.16 -7.85 40.46
CA VAL A 548 -10.08 -6.96 39.73
C VAL A 548 -10.65 -7.66 38.50
N ASN A 549 -9.85 -8.41 37.72
CA ASN A 549 -10.34 -9.01 36.47
C ASN A 549 -11.39 -10.15 36.64
N PRO A 550 -11.47 -10.88 37.77
CA PRO A 550 -12.60 -11.77 38.05
C PRO A 550 -13.92 -11.07 38.39
N ALA A 551 -13.93 -9.75 38.63
CA ALA A 551 -15.16 -9.03 38.96
C ALA A 551 -16.18 -9.05 37.81
N GLY A 552 -15.71 -9.01 36.56
CA GLY A 552 -16.56 -9.00 35.38
C GLY A 552 -17.33 -7.68 35.26
N ASP A 553 -16.64 -6.56 35.49
CA ASP A 553 -17.19 -5.21 35.41
C ASP A 553 -16.31 -4.29 34.54
N ALA A 554 -16.63 -3.00 34.52
CA ALA A 554 -15.92 -2.00 33.72
C ALA A 554 -14.45 -1.79 34.14
N THR A 555 -14.09 -2.13 35.39
CA THR A 555 -12.73 -1.99 35.95
C THR A 555 -11.87 -3.24 35.73
N GLY A 556 -12.49 -4.43 35.63
CA GLY A 556 -11.80 -5.67 35.33
C GLY A 556 -12.71 -6.77 34.79
N ASN A 557 -12.31 -7.32 33.64
CA ASN A 557 -13.04 -8.34 32.88
C ASN A 557 -12.11 -9.07 31.89
N CYS A 558 -12.61 -10.13 31.27
CA CYS A 558 -12.01 -10.84 30.13
C CYS A 558 -12.77 -10.54 28.83
N GLY A 559 -12.97 -9.25 28.55
CA GLY A 559 -13.77 -8.76 27.42
C GLY A 559 -15.28 -8.75 27.71
N GLN A 560 -16.06 -8.65 26.65
CA GLN A 560 -17.53 -8.65 26.68
C GLN A 560 -18.11 -9.80 25.86
N ASP A 561 -19.32 -10.26 26.21
CA ASP A 561 -20.11 -11.14 25.36
C ASP A 561 -20.83 -10.35 24.24
N GLY A 562 -21.45 -11.08 23.30
CA GLY A 562 -22.19 -10.47 22.17
C GLY A 562 -23.44 -9.67 22.55
N SER A 563 -23.71 -9.48 23.85
CA SER A 563 -24.72 -8.56 24.39
C SER A 563 -24.12 -7.35 25.13
N GLY A 564 -22.80 -7.15 25.04
CA GLY A 564 -22.08 -6.03 25.67
C GLY A 564 -21.83 -6.21 27.17
N ARG A 565 -22.17 -7.37 27.74
CA ARG A 565 -21.94 -7.66 29.16
C ARG A 565 -20.51 -8.12 29.39
N PHE A 566 -19.83 -7.49 30.34
CA PHE A 566 -18.50 -7.86 30.77
C PHE A 566 -18.43 -9.31 31.27
N LEU A 567 -17.43 -10.06 30.81
CA LEU A 567 -17.18 -11.43 31.19
C LEU A 567 -16.18 -11.47 32.36
N PRO A 568 -16.47 -12.15 33.49
CA PRO A 568 -15.50 -12.33 34.56
C PRO A 568 -14.38 -13.28 34.09
N CYS A 569 -13.12 -12.95 34.41
CA CYS A 569 -12.00 -13.83 34.10
C CYS A 569 -12.02 -15.10 34.98
N ALA A 570 -11.71 -16.25 34.39
CA ALA A 570 -11.29 -17.42 35.15
C ALA A 570 -9.92 -17.15 35.78
N GLN A 571 -9.64 -17.75 36.95
CA GLN A 571 -8.42 -17.47 37.73
C GLN A 571 -7.11 -17.58 36.92
N ARG A 572 -6.97 -18.59 36.07
CA ARG A 572 -5.79 -18.77 35.20
C ARG A 572 -5.64 -17.68 34.11
N ASP A 573 -6.76 -17.09 33.70
CA ASP A 573 -6.85 -16.18 32.54
C ASP A 573 -6.85 -14.71 32.99
N THR A 574 -6.71 -14.44 34.30
CA THR A 574 -6.75 -13.08 34.88
C THR A 574 -5.71 -12.13 34.31
N GLN A 575 -4.51 -12.62 33.99
CA GLN A 575 -3.46 -11.83 33.31
C GLN A 575 -3.73 -11.57 31.81
N CYS A 576 -4.77 -12.16 31.22
CA CYS A 576 -5.17 -11.99 29.81
C CYS A 576 -6.51 -11.26 29.63
N GLY A 577 -7.04 -10.69 30.71
CA GLY A 577 -8.21 -9.83 30.68
C GLY A 577 -7.85 -8.37 30.49
N LYS A 578 -8.48 -7.51 31.29
CA LYS A 578 -8.24 -6.07 31.32
C LYS A 578 -6.80 -5.75 31.72
N LEU A 579 -6.16 -4.88 30.95
CA LEU A 579 -4.82 -4.37 31.22
C LEU A 579 -4.86 -3.46 32.46
N GLN A 580 -4.05 -3.79 33.47
CA GLN A 580 -3.93 -3.04 34.72
C GLN A 580 -2.54 -2.37 34.79
N CYS A 581 -2.51 -1.05 34.96
CA CYS A 581 -1.30 -0.22 34.97
C CYS A 581 -1.20 0.63 36.25
N GLN A 582 -0.04 1.28 36.44
CA GLN A 582 0.25 2.27 37.47
C GLN A 582 1.11 3.41 36.91
N GLY A 583 1.07 4.58 37.55
CA GLY A 583 1.85 5.75 37.13
C GLY A 583 1.32 6.38 35.85
N GLY A 584 2.22 6.98 35.08
CA GLY A 584 1.92 7.68 33.82
C GLY A 584 1.16 8.99 34.01
N GLU A 585 0.70 9.54 32.88
CA GLU A 585 -0.16 10.71 32.81
C GLU A 585 -1.55 10.42 33.43
N PRO A 586 -2.24 11.44 34.00
CA PRO A 586 -3.55 11.25 34.65
C PRO A 586 -4.71 10.98 33.67
N SER A 587 -4.49 11.19 32.37
CA SER A 587 -5.42 10.85 31.29
C SER A 587 -4.69 9.96 30.28
N PRO A 588 -5.36 8.94 29.68
CA PRO A 588 -4.73 8.11 28.67
C PRO A 588 -4.36 8.94 27.43
N LEU A 589 -3.30 8.53 26.73
CA LEU A 589 -2.84 9.18 25.49
C LEU A 589 -3.74 8.84 24.29
N VAL A 590 -4.53 7.79 24.41
CA VAL A 590 -5.44 7.29 23.38
C VAL A 590 -6.83 7.91 23.59
N PRO A 591 -7.46 8.49 22.55
CA PRO A 591 -8.78 9.11 22.64
C PRO A 591 -9.89 8.08 22.88
N HIS A 592 -11.05 8.54 23.37
CA HIS A 592 -12.23 7.71 23.68
C HIS A 592 -12.02 6.59 24.73
N ILE A 593 -10.92 6.69 25.49
CA ILE A 593 -10.66 5.85 26.67
C ILE A 593 -10.85 6.69 27.94
N LEU A 594 -11.67 6.20 28.85
CA LEU A 594 -11.82 6.74 30.20
C LEU A 594 -10.87 6.02 31.17
N PRO A 595 -10.18 6.75 32.06
CA PRO A 595 -9.49 6.14 33.18
C PRO A 595 -10.51 5.59 34.18
N VAL A 596 -10.40 4.29 34.48
CA VAL A 596 -11.09 3.66 35.60
C VAL A 596 -10.05 3.21 36.62
N GLU A 597 -10.25 3.58 37.88
CA GLU A 597 -9.36 3.22 38.98
C GLU A 597 -10.08 2.35 40.01
N SER A 598 -9.46 1.23 40.36
CA SER A 598 -9.87 0.38 41.48
C SER A 598 -8.79 0.44 42.57
N THR A 599 -9.19 0.57 43.83
CA THR A 599 -8.26 0.60 44.97
C THR A 599 -8.32 -0.69 45.77
N LEU A 600 -7.17 -1.36 45.89
CA LEU A 600 -7.00 -2.58 46.66
C LEU A 600 -6.25 -2.28 47.97
N HIS A 601 -6.61 -2.97 49.04
CA HIS A 601 -5.87 -2.95 50.30
C HIS A 601 -5.03 -4.23 50.39
N LEU A 602 -3.72 -4.09 50.23
CA LEU A 602 -2.75 -5.20 50.25
C LEU A 602 -1.73 -4.92 51.35
N ASP A 603 -1.61 -5.82 52.34
CA ASP A 603 -0.65 -5.74 53.45
C ASP A 603 -0.56 -4.35 54.12
N GLY A 604 -1.74 -3.77 54.40
CA GLY A 604 -1.87 -2.46 55.05
C GLY A 604 -1.61 -1.23 54.16
N HIS A 605 -1.29 -1.44 52.87
CA HIS A 605 -1.04 -0.38 51.90
C HIS A 605 -2.18 -0.30 50.87
N GLN A 606 -2.51 0.92 50.43
CA GLN A 606 -3.45 1.13 49.33
C GLN A 606 -2.70 1.06 48.00
N VAL A 607 -3.20 0.21 47.10
CA VAL A 607 -2.67 -0.01 45.75
C VAL A 607 -3.75 0.40 44.76
N ALA A 608 -3.48 1.44 43.97
CA ALA A 608 -4.33 1.80 42.85
C ALA A 608 -4.02 0.90 41.63
N CYS A 609 -5.07 0.36 41.03
CA CYS A 609 -5.07 -0.38 39.78
C CYS A 609 -5.76 0.50 38.74
N ARG A 610 -5.03 0.95 37.72
CA ARG A 610 -5.57 1.79 36.64
C ARG A 610 -5.85 0.93 35.42
N ALA A 611 -7.09 0.96 34.93
CA ALA A 611 -7.46 0.35 33.66
C ALA A 611 -8.08 1.37 32.71
N ALA A 612 -8.11 1.00 31.43
CA ALA A 612 -8.65 1.80 30.34
C ALA A 612 -10.05 1.31 29.97
N LEU A 613 -11.10 2.03 30.35
CA LEU A 613 -12.44 1.75 29.88
C LEU A 613 -12.65 2.41 28.52
N VAL A 614 -12.75 1.61 27.47
CA VAL A 614 -13.23 2.04 26.16
C VAL A 614 -14.69 2.47 26.33
N ILE A 615 -15.01 3.71 25.95
CA ILE A 615 -16.39 4.22 26.01
C ILE A 615 -17.25 3.37 25.06
N PRO A 616 -18.49 2.98 25.40
CA PRO A 616 -19.34 2.17 24.51
C PRO A 616 -19.53 2.76 23.11
N ASP A 617 -19.46 4.09 22.96
CA ASP A 617 -19.51 4.84 21.69
C ASP A 617 -18.24 4.79 20.83
N ALA A 618 -17.14 4.21 21.31
CA ALA A 618 -15.94 4.03 20.50
C ALA A 618 -16.10 2.88 19.49
N GLN A 619 -15.63 3.07 18.25
CA GLN A 619 -15.66 2.04 17.22
C GLN A 619 -14.96 0.73 17.63
N LEU A 620 -15.23 -0.33 16.85
CA LEU A 620 -14.54 -1.63 16.92
C LEU A 620 -13.00 -1.51 16.97
N ASP A 621 -12.44 -0.43 16.41
CA ASP A 621 -11.02 -0.05 16.42
C ASP A 621 -10.35 -0.01 17.80
N LEU A 622 -11.13 0.05 18.90
CA LEU A 622 -10.64 0.19 20.27
C LEU A 622 -10.92 -1.03 21.17
N LEU A 623 -11.57 -2.10 20.69
CA LEU A 623 -12.05 -3.20 21.56
C LEU A 623 -10.96 -3.93 22.36
N ASP A 624 -9.74 -4.01 21.85
CA ASP A 624 -8.59 -4.60 22.55
C ASP A 624 -7.69 -3.54 23.23
N LEU A 625 -7.88 -2.24 22.97
CA LEU A 625 -7.10 -1.16 23.59
C LEU A 625 -7.52 -0.97 25.06
N GLY A 626 -6.82 -1.69 25.94
CA GLY A 626 -7.12 -1.81 27.36
C GLY A 626 -7.51 -3.22 27.80
N LEU A 627 -7.51 -4.20 26.89
CA LEU A 627 -7.25 -5.61 27.20
C LEU A 627 -5.73 -5.86 27.05
N VAL A 628 -5.26 -7.01 27.53
CA VAL A 628 -3.87 -7.46 27.31
C VAL A 628 -3.75 -8.07 25.91
N GLU A 629 -2.80 -7.58 25.11
CA GLU A 629 -2.65 -7.99 23.71
C GLU A 629 -2.31 -9.49 23.57
N PRO A 630 -2.69 -10.14 22.45
CA PRO A 630 -2.21 -11.47 22.11
C PRO A 630 -0.68 -11.55 22.09
N GLY A 631 -0.11 -12.69 22.47
CA GLY A 631 1.34 -12.89 22.58
C GLY A 631 1.99 -12.36 23.86
N THR A 632 1.29 -11.52 24.64
CA THR A 632 1.79 -11.04 25.94
C THR A 632 1.95 -12.21 26.92
N GLN A 633 3.04 -12.22 27.69
CA GLN A 633 3.27 -13.23 28.70
C GLN A 633 2.24 -13.17 29.84
N CYS A 634 1.63 -14.31 30.16
CA CYS A 634 0.72 -14.49 31.30
C CYS A 634 1.22 -15.52 32.34
N GLY A 635 2.40 -16.10 32.11
CA GLY A 635 3.05 -17.01 33.05
C GLY A 635 4.27 -17.72 32.46
N PRO A 636 4.85 -18.70 33.18
CA PRO A 636 5.99 -19.47 32.71
C PRO A 636 5.59 -20.31 31.48
N ARG A 637 6.17 -20.02 30.31
CA ARG A 637 5.82 -20.62 29.00
C ARG A 637 4.34 -20.49 28.63
N MET A 638 3.70 -19.39 29.02
CA MET A 638 2.30 -19.11 28.68
C MET A 638 2.12 -17.67 28.19
N VAL A 639 1.26 -17.53 27.17
CA VAL A 639 0.87 -16.28 26.53
C VAL A 639 -0.63 -16.10 26.49
N CYS A 640 -1.05 -14.84 26.37
CA CYS A 640 -2.42 -14.49 26.07
C CYS A 640 -2.76 -14.79 24.61
N GLN A 641 -3.82 -15.56 24.41
CA GLN A 641 -4.44 -15.79 23.10
C GLN A 641 -5.94 -15.99 23.30
N ASP A 642 -6.76 -15.29 22.51
CA ASP A 642 -8.22 -15.25 22.64
C ASP A 642 -8.75 -14.85 24.04
N ARG A 643 -8.01 -13.95 24.74
CA ARG A 643 -8.24 -13.54 26.14
C ARG A 643 -8.12 -14.68 27.16
N ARG A 644 -7.34 -15.72 26.83
CA ARG A 644 -7.00 -16.84 27.71
C ARG A 644 -5.51 -17.00 27.83
N CYS A 645 -5.05 -17.44 28.99
CA CYS A 645 -3.66 -17.84 29.18
C CYS A 645 -3.48 -19.26 28.61
N GLN A 646 -2.61 -19.42 27.61
CA GLN A 646 -2.37 -20.66 26.87
C GLN A 646 -0.87 -20.94 26.77
N ASN A 647 -0.47 -22.20 26.62
CA ASN A 647 0.96 -22.56 26.53
C ASN A 647 1.57 -22.07 25.21
N THR A 648 2.78 -21.51 25.25
CA THR A 648 3.52 -21.07 24.05
C THR A 648 4.06 -22.21 23.19
N SER A 649 4.26 -23.39 23.80
CA SER A 649 4.89 -24.53 23.15
C SER A 649 3.95 -25.21 22.15
N SER A 650 3.95 -24.73 20.90
CA SER A 650 3.43 -25.52 19.78
C SER A 650 4.37 -26.70 19.51
N GLN A 651 3.81 -27.83 19.06
CA GLN A 651 4.61 -29.00 18.66
C GLN A 651 5.53 -28.67 17.47
N GLU A 652 5.19 -27.63 16.71
CA GLU A 652 5.91 -27.15 15.54
C GLU A 652 7.14 -26.32 15.93
N LEU A 653 7.03 -25.44 16.93
CA LEU A 653 8.15 -24.68 17.48
C LEU A 653 9.22 -25.60 18.09
N GLU A 654 8.82 -26.56 18.91
CA GLU A 654 9.73 -27.56 19.50
C GLU A 654 10.41 -28.43 18.43
N ARG A 655 9.67 -28.85 17.40
CA ARG A 655 10.22 -29.59 16.24
C ARG A 655 11.20 -28.73 15.44
N CYS A 656 10.93 -27.44 15.28
CA CYS A 656 11.80 -26.53 14.56
C CYS A 656 13.11 -26.28 15.35
N LEU A 657 13.01 -25.94 16.64
CA LEU A 657 14.18 -25.71 17.51
C LEU A 657 15.10 -26.93 17.60
N THR A 658 14.52 -28.14 17.72
CA THR A 658 15.31 -29.38 17.69
C THR A 658 15.97 -29.65 16.33
N THR A 659 15.37 -29.21 15.23
CA THR A 659 15.94 -29.29 13.87
C THR A 659 17.15 -28.35 13.70
N CYS A 660 17.20 -27.24 14.45
CA CYS A 660 18.31 -26.27 14.44
C CYS A 660 19.47 -26.62 15.40
N HIS A 661 19.51 -27.85 15.94
CA HIS A 661 20.60 -28.40 16.76
C HIS A 661 21.01 -27.53 17.98
N ASN A 662 20.13 -26.66 18.49
CA ASN A 662 20.43 -25.62 19.49
C ASN A 662 21.56 -24.63 19.10
N HIS A 663 21.85 -24.51 17.81
CA HIS A 663 22.87 -23.63 17.23
C HIS A 663 22.26 -22.49 16.38
N GLY A 664 20.96 -22.28 16.50
CA GLY A 664 20.19 -21.29 15.76
C GLY A 664 18.78 -21.13 16.33
N VAL A 665 18.04 -20.20 15.75
CA VAL A 665 16.63 -19.92 16.03
C VAL A 665 15.80 -20.21 14.79
N CYS A 666 14.48 -20.36 14.96
CA CYS A 666 13.57 -20.52 13.82
C CYS A 666 13.04 -19.18 13.36
N ASN A 667 12.95 -19.01 12.03
CA ASN A 667 12.31 -17.86 11.42
C ASN A 667 10.83 -18.15 11.07
N SER A 668 10.12 -17.12 10.61
CA SER A 668 8.72 -17.16 10.17
C SER A 668 8.43 -18.18 9.05
N ASN A 669 9.44 -18.53 8.22
CA ASN A 669 9.34 -19.57 7.19
C ASN A 669 9.58 -21.00 7.72
N HIS A 670 9.72 -21.18 9.05
CA HIS A 670 10.09 -22.43 9.72
C HIS A 670 11.48 -23.00 9.36
N ASN A 671 12.39 -22.15 8.87
CA ASN A 671 13.79 -22.50 8.61
C ASN A 671 14.70 -22.04 9.75
N CYS A 672 15.89 -22.64 9.87
CA CYS A 672 16.87 -22.27 10.88
C CYS A 672 17.71 -21.06 10.45
N HIS A 673 17.66 -19.99 11.26
CA HIS A 673 18.62 -18.90 11.25
C HIS A 673 19.75 -19.22 12.26
N CYS A 674 20.91 -19.62 11.74
CA CYS A 674 22.02 -20.13 12.54
C CYS A 674 22.83 -19.01 13.20
N SER A 675 23.34 -19.28 14.41
CA SER A 675 24.29 -18.41 15.10
C SER A 675 25.65 -18.39 14.40
N PRO A 676 26.46 -17.32 14.59
CA PRO A 676 27.83 -17.26 14.10
C PRO A 676 28.64 -18.48 14.56
N GLY A 677 29.33 -19.12 13.62
CA GLY A 677 30.01 -20.40 13.84
C GLY A 677 29.29 -21.60 13.22
N TRP A 678 28.02 -21.48 12.81
CA TRP A 678 27.22 -22.57 12.24
C TRP A 678 26.61 -22.22 10.87
N ALA A 679 26.33 -23.23 10.06
CA ALA A 679 25.80 -23.09 8.70
C ALA A 679 24.32 -23.52 8.59
N PRO A 680 23.45 -22.75 7.92
CA PRO A 680 22.13 -23.25 7.51
C PRO A 680 22.27 -24.42 6.50
N PRO A 681 21.24 -25.27 6.32
CA PRO A 681 19.85 -25.11 6.81
C PRO A 681 19.55 -25.70 8.19
N PHE A 682 20.46 -26.46 8.81
CA PHE A 682 20.18 -27.18 10.07
C PHE A 682 21.07 -26.79 11.25
N CYS A 683 22.06 -25.91 11.05
CA CYS A 683 23.05 -25.51 12.06
C CYS A 683 23.85 -26.71 12.63
N ASP A 684 24.01 -27.77 11.83
CA ASP A 684 24.74 -29.01 12.15
C ASP A 684 26.23 -28.94 11.78
N LYS A 685 26.59 -28.01 10.90
CA LYS A 685 27.94 -27.84 10.31
C LYS A 685 28.54 -26.48 10.67
N PRO A 686 29.89 -26.37 10.74
CA PRO A 686 30.53 -25.09 10.95
C PRO A 686 30.25 -24.12 9.79
N GLY A 687 30.02 -22.85 10.11
CA GLY A 687 29.66 -21.81 9.16
C GLY A 687 29.73 -20.40 9.75
N PHE A 688 29.16 -19.43 9.05
CA PHE A 688 29.22 -18.01 9.43
C PHE A 688 27.94 -17.47 10.11
N GLY A 689 26.88 -18.28 10.19
CA GLY A 689 25.55 -17.88 10.63
C GLY A 689 24.59 -17.53 9.47
N GLY A 690 23.39 -17.10 9.82
CA GLY A 690 22.32 -16.73 8.89
C GLY A 690 21.36 -17.88 8.57
N SER A 691 20.35 -17.60 7.74
CA SER A 691 19.36 -18.57 7.25
C SER A 691 19.53 -18.80 5.74
N VAL A 692 18.86 -19.82 5.21
CA VAL A 692 18.62 -19.94 3.76
C VAL A 692 17.79 -18.77 3.22
N ASP A 693 16.91 -18.19 4.04
CA ASP A 693 16.04 -17.06 3.66
C ASP A 693 16.74 -15.70 3.83
N SER A 694 17.53 -15.53 4.90
CA SER A 694 18.16 -14.24 5.26
C SER A 694 19.47 -13.95 4.51
N GLY A 695 19.89 -14.83 3.60
CA GLY A 695 21.22 -14.79 2.97
C GLY A 695 22.36 -15.29 3.88
N PRO A 696 23.50 -15.68 3.28
CA PRO A 696 24.65 -16.22 4.01
C PRO A 696 25.43 -15.09 4.70
N VAL A 697 25.77 -15.22 5.98
CA VAL A 697 26.62 -14.24 6.67
C VAL A 697 28.08 -14.34 6.20
N HIS A 698 28.81 -13.23 6.16
CA HIS A 698 30.28 -13.20 6.00
C HIS A 698 30.91 -12.25 7.04
N PRO A 699 32.17 -12.50 7.45
CA PRO A 699 32.86 -11.62 8.38
C PRO A 699 33.27 -10.29 7.75
N GLU A 700 33.14 -9.18 8.50
CA GLU A 700 33.82 -7.93 8.17
C GLU A 700 35.35 -8.09 8.36
N ASN A 701 36.02 -8.55 7.31
CA ASN A 701 37.44 -8.88 7.32
C ASN A 701 38.37 -7.64 7.28
N GLY A 702 38.51 -6.95 8.43
CA GLY A 702 39.53 -5.91 8.61
C GLY A 702 40.98 -6.40 8.40
N ASP A 703 41.26 -7.67 8.71
CA ASP A 703 42.63 -8.23 8.66
C ASP A 703 43.15 -8.52 7.25
N THR A 704 42.27 -8.78 6.28
CA THR A 704 42.69 -9.05 4.89
C THR A 704 43.29 -7.81 4.23
N PHE A 705 42.83 -6.62 4.59
CA PHE A 705 43.37 -5.35 4.11
C PHE A 705 44.80 -5.12 4.63
N LEU A 706 45.05 -5.38 5.92
CA LEU A 706 46.40 -5.26 6.51
C LEU A 706 47.41 -6.21 5.85
N LEU A 707 47.01 -7.47 5.59
CA LEU A 707 47.84 -8.43 4.88
C LEU A 707 48.10 -8.01 3.42
N ALA A 708 47.09 -7.54 2.70
CA ALA A 708 47.24 -7.07 1.32
C ALA A 708 48.18 -5.84 1.22
N VAL A 709 48.10 -4.92 2.19
CA VAL A 709 49.03 -3.77 2.29
C VAL A 709 50.46 -4.24 2.60
N LEU A 710 50.64 -5.16 3.56
CA LEU A 710 51.96 -5.74 3.86
C LEU A 710 52.59 -6.41 2.64
N PHE A 711 51.85 -7.24 1.90
CA PHE A 711 52.36 -7.90 0.70
C PHE A 711 52.67 -6.93 -0.44
N SER A 712 51.87 -5.87 -0.64
CA SER A 712 52.13 -4.87 -1.69
C SER A 712 53.33 -3.95 -1.38
N PHE A 713 53.74 -3.80 -0.11
CA PHE A 713 55.03 -3.21 0.24
C PHE A 713 56.21 -4.19 0.16
N LEU A 714 56.00 -5.48 0.48
CA LEU A 714 57.09 -6.47 0.55
C LEU A 714 57.48 -7.07 -0.82
N LEU A 715 56.52 -7.35 -1.71
CA LEU A 715 56.82 -7.89 -3.05
C LEU A 715 57.78 -7.02 -3.89
N PRO A 716 57.62 -5.68 -3.99
CA PRO A 716 58.53 -4.86 -4.80
C PRO A 716 59.95 -4.72 -4.21
N LEU A 717 60.17 -5.08 -2.94
CA LEU A 717 61.52 -5.11 -2.34
C LEU A 717 62.33 -6.35 -2.77
N LEU A 718 61.67 -7.46 -3.08
CA LEU A 718 62.33 -8.71 -3.51
C LEU A 718 63.17 -8.56 -4.79
N PRO A 719 62.69 -7.94 -5.90
CA PRO A 719 63.55 -7.69 -7.07
C PRO A 719 64.65 -6.67 -6.79
N GLY A 720 64.46 -5.73 -5.86
CA GLY A 720 65.51 -4.80 -5.41
C GLY A 720 66.67 -5.53 -4.73
N VAL A 721 66.37 -6.46 -3.83
CA VAL A 721 67.38 -7.34 -3.19
C VAL A 721 68.03 -8.27 -4.21
N GLY A 722 67.26 -8.81 -5.18
CA GLY A 722 67.80 -9.61 -6.28
C GLY A 722 68.78 -8.85 -7.18
N LEU A 723 68.45 -7.60 -7.56
CA LEU A 723 69.33 -6.74 -8.36
C LEU A 723 70.59 -6.34 -7.59
N ALA A 724 70.46 -6.02 -6.29
CA ALA A 724 71.62 -5.76 -5.44
C ALA A 724 72.54 -7.00 -5.34
N TRP A 725 71.97 -8.20 -5.16
CA TRP A 725 72.73 -9.45 -5.14
C TRP A 725 73.47 -9.70 -6.47
N CYS A 726 72.81 -9.48 -7.62
CA CYS A 726 73.45 -9.56 -8.94
C CYS A 726 74.62 -8.57 -9.08
N TYR A 727 74.47 -7.33 -8.59
CA TYR A 727 75.54 -6.33 -8.60
C TYR A 727 76.76 -6.75 -7.75
N PHE A 728 76.55 -7.39 -6.60
CA PHE A 728 77.63 -7.89 -5.74
C PHE A 728 78.21 -9.26 -6.16
N ARG A 729 77.66 -9.92 -7.20
CA ARG A 729 78.10 -11.25 -7.68
C ARG A 729 78.85 -11.26 -9.02
N LEU A 730 79.08 -10.11 -9.65
CA LEU A 730 79.81 -9.98 -10.92
C LEU A 730 81.22 -9.38 -10.74
N PRO A 731 82.27 -10.21 -10.53
CA PRO A 731 83.64 -9.74 -10.49
C PRO A 731 84.22 -9.58 -11.91
N GLY A 732 84.52 -8.32 -12.28
CA GLY A 732 85.58 -8.00 -13.22
C GLY A 732 85.26 -8.06 -14.71
N LEU A 733 84.95 -6.89 -15.29
CA LEU A 733 85.40 -6.55 -16.64
C LEU A 733 86.07 -5.17 -16.58
N HIS A 734 87.31 -5.10 -17.06
CA HIS A 734 88.27 -4.06 -16.71
C HIS A 734 88.58 -3.17 -17.92
N LEU A 735 88.45 -1.85 -17.72
CA LEU A 735 89.16 -0.77 -18.44
C LEU A 735 88.89 -0.57 -19.95
N GLN A 736 88.45 0.65 -20.31
CA GLN A 736 89.42 1.60 -20.89
C GLN A 736 89.01 3.08 -20.78
N ARG A 737 89.98 3.90 -20.33
CA ARG A 737 90.12 5.36 -20.51
C ARG A 737 90.11 5.70 -22.02
N CYS A 738 89.85 6.92 -22.51
CA CYS A 738 90.11 8.27 -21.99
C CYS A 738 89.20 9.33 -22.69
N PRO A 739 89.31 10.66 -22.43
CA PRO A 739 88.16 11.58 -22.47
C PRO A 739 88.13 12.57 -23.65
N GLY A 740 86.99 13.26 -23.78
CA GLY A 740 86.85 14.52 -24.51
C GLY A 740 85.68 15.32 -23.97
N GLY A 741 85.94 16.46 -23.33
CA GLY A 741 84.89 17.42 -22.99
C GLY A 741 84.78 18.52 -24.05
N TYR A 742 83.70 19.30 -24.04
CA TYR A 742 83.80 20.77 -23.98
C TYR A 742 82.45 21.43 -23.64
N ARG A 743 82.57 22.67 -23.21
CA ARG A 743 81.56 23.62 -22.70
C ARG A 743 80.42 24.01 -23.66
N ARG A 744 79.31 24.45 -23.02
CA ARG A 744 78.50 25.67 -23.25
C ARG A 744 77.26 25.67 -24.19
N ASP A 745 76.18 26.17 -23.57
CA ASP A 745 75.30 27.29 -23.96
C ASP A 745 74.50 27.26 -25.30
N GLN A 746 73.18 27.14 -25.13
CA GLN A 746 72.20 28.23 -25.38
C GLN A 746 71.63 28.49 -26.80
N GLU A 747 70.29 28.33 -26.87
CA GLU A 747 69.26 29.10 -27.63
C GLU A 747 69.16 29.16 -29.18
N CYS A 748 67.91 28.88 -29.60
CA CYS A 748 67.06 29.68 -30.50
C CYS A 748 67.13 29.58 -32.04
N SER A 749 65.90 29.63 -32.59
CA SER A 749 65.48 30.16 -33.91
C SER A 749 65.49 29.23 -35.13
N GLY A 750 64.39 29.25 -35.90
CA GLY A 750 64.38 28.86 -37.31
C GLY A 750 63.08 28.24 -37.85
N PRO A 751 62.06 29.04 -38.22
CA PRO A 751 60.83 28.55 -38.87
C PRO A 751 60.81 28.75 -40.40
N LYS A 752 59.78 28.17 -41.04
CA LYS A 752 59.05 28.59 -42.27
C LYS A 752 59.09 27.72 -43.55
N ASP A 753 57.89 27.71 -44.15
CA ASP A 753 57.49 27.57 -45.56
C ASP A 753 57.67 26.23 -46.32
N GLY A 754 56.59 25.80 -46.99
CA GLY A 754 56.57 24.74 -48.02
C GLY A 754 57.01 25.26 -49.41
N PRO A 755 56.71 24.59 -50.56
CA PRO A 755 55.43 23.91 -50.85
C PRO A 755 55.50 22.69 -51.84
N LEU A 756 54.34 22.34 -52.43
CA LEU A 756 54.10 21.74 -53.76
C LEU A 756 53.90 20.21 -53.98
N ARG A 757 52.67 19.90 -54.43
CA ARG A 757 52.12 18.78 -55.25
C ARG A 757 53.08 17.89 -56.07
N ASN A 758 52.76 16.58 -56.17
CA ASN A 758 52.10 16.01 -57.36
C ASN A 758 51.59 14.54 -57.23
N HIS A 759 50.57 14.22 -58.04
CA HIS A 759 50.02 12.89 -58.39
C HIS A 759 50.97 12.15 -59.39
N SER A 760 50.88 10.85 -59.76
CA SER A 760 50.01 9.68 -59.46
C SER A 760 50.57 8.37 -60.09
N LEU A 761 49.93 7.23 -59.78
CA LEU A 761 49.69 6.03 -60.63
C LEU A 761 50.74 4.90 -60.81
N GLY A 762 50.27 3.71 -60.42
CA GLY A 762 50.62 2.34 -60.83
C GLY A 762 49.73 1.36 -60.02
N GLY A 763 49.26 0.20 -60.46
CA GLY A 763 49.46 -0.51 -61.72
C GLY A 763 49.20 -2.03 -61.57
N ILE A 764 47.91 -2.44 -61.55
CA ILE A 764 47.31 -3.56 -62.34
C ILE A 764 47.71 -5.06 -62.06
N TYR A 765 46.73 -5.84 -61.57
CA TYR A 765 46.28 -7.23 -61.93
C TYR A 765 47.29 -8.44 -62.10
N LEU A 766 46.94 -9.74 -62.24
CA LEU A 766 45.68 -10.53 -62.44
C LEU A 766 45.81 -12.02 -61.94
N VAL A 767 44.74 -12.83 -62.10
CA VAL A 767 44.59 -14.33 -62.05
C VAL A 767 44.26 -14.92 -60.66
N GLN A 768 43.10 -15.55 -60.33
CA GLN A 768 41.82 -15.95 -60.96
C GLN A 768 41.57 -17.46 -61.25
N LEU A 769 40.49 -18.01 -60.64
CA LEU A 769 39.59 -19.15 -60.99
C LEU A 769 38.54 -19.26 -59.85
N GLY A 770 37.32 -19.82 -59.94
CA GLY A 770 36.50 -20.36 -61.05
C GLY A 770 35.56 -21.50 -60.57
N SER A 771 34.40 -21.27 -59.93
CA SER A 771 33.04 -21.00 -60.50
C SER A 771 32.23 -22.24 -60.96
N VAL A 772 30.90 -22.25 -60.70
CA VAL A 772 29.74 -23.02 -61.31
C VAL A 772 28.67 -23.30 -60.21
N ALA A 773 27.34 -23.22 -60.37
CA ALA A 773 26.41 -22.49 -61.27
C ALA A 773 24.98 -22.52 -60.63
N ILE A 774 24.23 -21.41 -60.60
CA ILE A 774 22.99 -21.08 -61.38
C ILE A 774 21.79 -22.04 -61.25
N GLY A 775 20.61 -21.48 -60.91
CA GLY A 775 19.30 -22.15 -61.07
C GLY A 775 18.09 -21.31 -60.62
N ASP A 776 17.49 -20.55 -61.54
CA ASP A 776 16.16 -19.89 -61.49
C ASP A 776 15.60 -19.99 -62.93
N PRO A 777 14.29 -20.22 -63.20
CA PRO A 777 13.31 -19.10 -63.17
C PRO A 777 11.78 -19.42 -63.03
N GLN A 778 11.09 -18.63 -62.19
CA GLN A 778 9.81 -17.91 -62.51
C GLN A 778 8.45 -18.70 -62.70
N PRO A 779 7.26 -18.07 -62.94
CA PRO A 779 6.18 -17.97 -61.93
C PRO A 779 4.76 -18.49 -62.37
N LEU A 780 3.75 -18.43 -61.48
CA LEU A 780 2.33 -18.00 -61.74
C LEU A 780 1.33 -18.34 -60.59
N ASP A 781 0.76 -17.29 -59.98
CA ASP A 781 -0.67 -17.01 -59.66
C ASP A 781 -1.63 -17.99 -58.92
N PRO A 782 -2.77 -17.47 -58.35
CA PRO A 782 -3.57 -18.15 -57.32
C PRO A 782 -4.93 -18.69 -57.80
N GLU A 783 -5.53 -19.67 -57.08
CA GLU A 783 -6.96 -19.71 -56.72
C GLU A 783 -7.39 -20.94 -55.87
N ASN A 784 -8.51 -20.75 -55.15
CA ASN A 784 -9.54 -21.73 -54.70
C ASN A 784 -9.29 -22.82 -53.62
N SER A 785 -9.90 -22.57 -52.45
CA SER A 785 -11.07 -23.31 -51.90
C SER A 785 -11.06 -24.85 -51.73
N ALA A 786 -11.24 -25.31 -50.47
CA ALA A 786 -12.42 -26.07 -49.98
C ALA A 786 -12.16 -27.26 -49.01
N GLN A 787 -12.95 -27.26 -47.93
CA GLN A 787 -13.56 -28.39 -47.19
C GLN A 787 -12.76 -29.39 -46.30
N VAL A 788 -13.09 -29.31 -45.00
CA VAL A 788 -13.72 -30.36 -44.13
C VAL A 788 -13.07 -31.75 -44.04
N GLN A 789 -12.62 -32.15 -42.83
CA GLN A 789 -13.10 -33.41 -42.21
C GLN A 789 -12.97 -33.54 -40.67
N GLN A 790 -14.12 -33.82 -40.06
CA GLN A 790 -14.41 -34.63 -38.86
C GLN A 790 -13.84 -36.08 -38.96
N SER A 791 -13.65 -36.94 -37.95
CA SER A 791 -13.71 -36.93 -36.45
C SER A 791 -12.66 -38.01 -35.96
N PRO A 792 -12.74 -38.79 -34.84
CA PRO A 792 -13.89 -39.23 -34.01
C PRO A 792 -14.24 -38.32 -32.83
#